data_AF-A0A1B6EE73-F1
#
_entry.id   AF-A0A1B6EE73-F1
#
_cell.length_a   1.000
_cell.length_b   1.000
_cell.length_c   1.000
_cell.angle_alpha   90.00
_cell.angle_beta   90.00
_cell.angle_gamma   90.00
#
_symmetry.space_group_name_H-M   'P 1'
#
loop_
_entity.id
_entity.type
_entity.pdbx_description
1 polymer ?
#
loop_
_entity_poly.entity_id
_entity_poly.type
_entity_poly.pdbx_seq_one_letter_code
_entity_poly.pdbx_strand_id
1 'polypeptide(L)'
;MESDLRHRKHKNVNKIKKNLILKIKQNDKECGTNDESTLNIKSDEASEIDFQKRDEGDGESVPDQTLENVSIEPKVFTKNVAQKMHFRINLEIDVIAMFLFVAAVVTRFYKLEEPRNIVFDELHYGKYVSLYMKRTFYFDPHPPFGKQLIAGVAFLAGFDGHFKFDRIGSAYKDTVPLFALRLVPAFFGSLIIPTSYFLMLQLNCKQWVAALAAFLLLCDNALLTQSRFILMESMLLELALFGLLCIIRFRKLQDQPFCLRWWFWLISGSISLTLALCVKYVGFFSCCLGLAVIFRSFWKMLSNHNLSDASLVINALARCTVLILIPLAVYFGVFYVHLAILYKAGPHDSVMTSAFQASLEGGLASITKGQPLEIGHGSQITLRHTHGRACWLHSHNHVYPIRYADKRGSSHQQQVTCYSFKDVNNWWIIKRPNKNNLVVSYPVDSINHGDIIQIVHGITSRALNSHDVAAPVSPQNQEVSCYIDYNVSMPAQNLWKVDIINREQAGNVWHTIQSQVRLVHVNSSQALKFTGRQLPDWGFNQHEVVTDRVTEQDDTVWNVEEHRYTKSEDEKERERELVNAEMIPLHETSLSFWSKFIELQYKMLVSHQENVQNHMYSSDPWEWPMMTRGIAYWVSSDDNVSKILYTSCC
;
A
#
# COMPACT_ATOMS: atom_id res chain seq x y z
N MET A 1 -30.78 86.26 -21.16
CA MET A 1 -31.28 85.19 -20.26
C MET A 1 -30.92 83.78 -20.71
N GLU A 2 -30.28 83.59 -21.86
CA GLU A 2 -29.86 82.27 -22.39
C GLU A 2 -28.37 81.94 -22.12
N SER A 3 -27.56 82.95 -21.80
CA SER A 3 -26.15 82.79 -21.40
C SER A 3 -25.98 82.22 -19.99
N ASP A 4 -26.86 82.58 -19.05
CA ASP A 4 -26.82 82.11 -17.65
C ASP A 4 -27.26 80.64 -17.48
N LEU A 5 -28.17 80.16 -18.35
CA LEU A 5 -28.60 78.76 -18.37
C LEU A 5 -27.52 77.82 -18.93
N ARG A 6 -26.75 78.26 -19.93
CA ARG A 6 -25.57 77.53 -20.43
C ARG A 6 -24.45 77.49 -19.40
N HIS A 7 -24.24 78.57 -18.64
CA HIS A 7 -23.25 78.60 -17.58
C HIS A 7 -23.61 77.69 -16.38
N ARG A 8 -24.89 77.62 -16.01
CA ARG A 8 -25.39 76.70 -14.96
C ARG A 8 -25.34 75.22 -15.37
N LYS A 9 -25.65 74.89 -16.65
CA LYS A 9 -25.50 73.52 -17.18
C LYS A 9 -24.04 73.07 -17.21
N HIS A 10 -23.11 73.92 -17.67
CA HIS A 10 -21.67 73.60 -17.66
C HIS A 10 -21.10 73.44 -16.24
N LYS A 11 -21.54 74.27 -15.28
CA LYS A 11 -21.14 74.14 -13.87
C LYS A 11 -21.63 72.81 -13.26
N ASN A 12 -22.85 72.37 -13.57
CA ASN A 12 -23.39 71.11 -13.07
C ASN A 12 -22.69 69.89 -13.67
N VAL A 13 -22.37 69.90 -14.98
CA VAL A 13 -21.60 68.82 -15.62
C VAL A 13 -20.18 68.72 -15.06
N ASN A 14 -19.52 69.85 -14.83
CA ASN A 14 -18.18 69.87 -14.21
C ASN A 14 -18.21 69.44 -12.73
N LYS A 15 -19.28 69.75 -11.99
CA LYS A 15 -19.48 69.30 -10.60
C LYS A 15 -19.73 67.80 -10.51
N ILE A 16 -20.49 67.23 -11.46
CA ILE A 16 -20.72 65.78 -11.57
C ILE A 16 -19.42 65.05 -11.94
N LYS A 17 -18.64 65.57 -12.91
CA LYS A 17 -17.30 65.04 -13.24
C LYS A 17 -16.35 65.08 -12.04
N LYS A 18 -16.31 66.19 -11.27
CA LYS A 18 -15.49 66.30 -10.06
C LYS A 18 -15.89 65.29 -8.98
N ASN A 19 -17.19 65.11 -8.75
CA ASN A 19 -17.70 64.14 -7.76
C ASN A 19 -17.44 62.68 -8.18
N LEU A 20 -17.47 62.38 -9.48
CA LEU A 20 -17.14 61.05 -10.00
C LEU A 20 -15.64 60.74 -9.83
N ILE A 21 -14.77 61.71 -10.13
CA ILE A 21 -13.31 61.61 -9.93
C ILE A 21 -12.95 61.48 -8.44
N LEU A 22 -13.67 62.18 -7.55
CA LEU A 22 -13.50 62.05 -6.09
C LEU A 22 -13.94 60.67 -5.56
N LYS A 23 -15.03 60.11 -6.10
CA LYS A 23 -15.48 58.75 -5.75
C LYS A 23 -14.50 57.66 -6.20
N ILE A 24 -13.90 57.84 -7.38
CA ILE A 24 -12.86 56.94 -7.90
C ILE A 24 -11.59 57.04 -7.03
N LYS A 25 -11.16 58.25 -6.66
CA LYS A 25 -10.02 58.47 -5.75
C LYS A 25 -10.24 57.99 -4.31
N GLN A 26 -11.49 57.92 -3.84
CA GLN A 26 -11.82 57.32 -2.53
C GLN A 26 -11.75 55.79 -2.57
N ASN A 27 -12.24 55.17 -3.65
CA ASN A 27 -12.11 53.72 -3.84
C ASN A 27 -10.65 53.28 -4.02
N ASP A 28 -9.81 54.11 -4.66
CA ASP A 28 -8.36 53.84 -4.81
C ASP A 28 -7.55 54.06 -3.50
N LYS A 29 -8.13 54.69 -2.47
CA LYS A 29 -7.50 54.84 -1.15
C LYS A 29 -7.79 53.71 -0.16
N GLU A 30 -8.87 52.95 -0.37
CA GLU A 30 -9.14 51.71 0.37
C GLU A 30 -8.38 50.49 -0.19
N CYS A 31 -7.83 50.61 -1.40
CA CYS A 31 -6.97 49.62 -2.03
C CYS A 31 -5.59 50.23 -2.23
N GLY A 32 -4.71 50.11 -1.24
CA GLY A 32 -3.41 50.78 -1.21
C GLY A 32 -2.53 50.48 -2.44
N THR A 33 -2.55 51.39 -3.41
CA THR A 33 -1.56 51.48 -4.49
C THR A 33 -1.30 52.95 -4.80
N ASN A 34 -0.13 53.46 -4.39
CA ASN A 34 0.44 54.68 -4.96
C ASN A 34 1.07 54.30 -6.30
N ASP A 35 0.75 55.01 -7.38
CA ASP A 35 1.74 55.45 -8.38
C ASP A 35 1.08 56.44 -9.36
N GLU A 36 1.72 57.60 -9.52
CA GLU A 36 1.38 58.65 -10.47
C GLU A 36 1.87 58.27 -11.87
N SER A 37 0.99 58.31 -12.89
CA SER A 37 1.44 58.43 -14.28
C SER A 37 0.43 59.22 -15.12
N THR A 38 0.90 60.35 -15.63
CA THR A 38 0.26 61.31 -16.54
C THR A 38 -0.13 60.69 -17.88
N LEU A 39 -1.35 60.95 -18.37
CA LEU A 39 -1.81 60.55 -19.71
C LEU A 39 -2.25 61.78 -20.53
N ASN A 40 -1.44 62.10 -21.54
CA ASN A 40 -1.75 63.03 -22.63
C ASN A 40 -2.71 62.37 -23.63
N ILE A 41 -3.76 63.08 -24.03
CA ILE A 41 -4.70 62.64 -25.08
C ILE A 41 -4.53 63.58 -26.29
N LYS A 42 -4.15 63.02 -27.44
CA LYS A 42 -4.25 63.68 -28.75
C LYS A 42 -5.66 63.45 -29.32
N SER A 43 -6.26 64.55 -29.78
CA SER A 43 -7.42 64.59 -30.67
C SER A 43 -7.04 64.00 -32.02
N ASP A 44 -7.97 63.31 -32.68
CA ASP A 44 -8.38 63.61 -34.05
C ASP A 44 -9.47 62.61 -34.48
N GLU A 45 -10.22 63.01 -35.51
CA GLU A 45 -11.33 62.32 -36.20
C GLU A 45 -12.74 62.53 -35.63
N ALA A 46 -13.31 63.66 -36.04
CA ALA A 46 -14.74 63.91 -36.11
C ALA A 46 -15.14 64.12 -37.58
N SER A 47 -16.14 63.39 -38.06
CA SER A 47 -16.98 63.66 -39.23
C SER A 47 -18.21 62.75 -39.11
N GLU A 48 -19.44 63.07 -39.49
CA GLU A 48 -20.17 64.21 -40.04
C GLU A 48 -21.65 63.87 -39.74
N ILE A 49 -22.51 64.83 -39.40
CA ILE A 49 -23.97 64.62 -39.29
C ILE A 49 -24.67 65.67 -40.14
N ASP A 50 -25.46 65.17 -41.10
CA ASP A 50 -26.29 65.90 -42.05
C ASP A 50 -27.58 66.43 -41.39
N PHE A 51 -28.08 67.59 -41.85
CA PHE A 51 -29.20 68.30 -41.21
C PHE A 51 -30.31 68.71 -42.19
N GLN A 52 -31.55 68.54 -41.70
CA GLN A 52 -32.84 69.17 -42.09
C GLN A 52 -33.67 68.55 -43.24
N LYS A 53 -35.00 68.41 -43.03
CA LYS A 53 -36.01 69.48 -43.26
C LYS A 53 -37.48 69.07 -43.01
N ARG A 54 -38.28 70.06 -42.59
CA ARG A 54 -39.75 70.31 -42.75
C ARG A 54 -40.45 70.62 -41.43
N ASP A 55 -41.53 71.39 -41.38
CA ASP A 55 -41.91 72.73 -41.88
C ASP A 55 -43.11 73.18 -41.00
N GLU A 56 -43.41 74.48 -41.03
CA GLU A 56 -44.29 75.27 -40.14
C GLU A 56 -45.75 74.82 -40.02
N GLY A 57 -46.40 75.10 -38.87
CA GLY A 57 -47.87 75.06 -38.77
C GLY A 57 -48.49 75.18 -37.36
N ASP A 58 -49.24 76.27 -37.16
CA ASP A 58 -50.52 76.43 -36.43
C ASP A 58 -50.69 76.10 -34.91
N GLY A 59 -50.82 77.16 -34.11
CA GLY A 59 -52.05 77.49 -33.36
C GLY A 59 -52.63 76.56 -32.27
N GLU A 60 -52.35 76.91 -31.01
CA GLU A 60 -53.21 76.80 -29.80
C GLU A 60 -53.37 75.50 -28.94
N SER A 61 -53.08 75.70 -27.65
CA SER A 61 -53.55 75.12 -26.37
C SER A 61 -53.24 73.66 -25.89
N VAL A 62 -52.64 73.67 -24.67
CA VAL A 62 -52.33 72.67 -23.61
C VAL A 62 -53.54 71.76 -23.28
N PRO A 63 -53.46 70.44 -22.87
CA PRO A 63 -52.83 70.02 -21.60
C PRO A 63 -52.37 68.55 -21.37
N ASP A 64 -51.73 68.40 -20.21
CA ASP A 64 -51.58 67.25 -19.29
C ASP A 64 -51.33 65.80 -19.77
N GLN A 65 -50.20 65.30 -19.27
CA GLN A 65 -49.96 63.98 -18.67
C GLN A 65 -50.23 62.67 -19.43
N THR A 66 -49.22 61.81 -19.25
CA THR A 66 -49.16 60.33 -19.36
C THR A 66 -49.11 59.70 -20.75
N LEU A 67 -47.98 59.06 -21.03
CA LEU A 67 -47.76 57.70 -21.55
C LEU A 67 -46.25 57.58 -21.86
N GLU A 68 -45.50 56.94 -20.96
CA GLU A 68 -45.01 55.57 -21.13
C GLU A 68 -43.90 55.40 -22.19
N ASN A 69 -42.75 54.94 -21.68
CA ASN A 69 -41.82 53.99 -22.31
C ASN A 69 -41.22 54.32 -23.69
N VAL A 70 -40.06 54.99 -23.68
CA VAL A 70 -38.96 54.65 -24.59
C VAL A 70 -37.69 54.48 -23.77
N SER A 71 -37.39 53.25 -23.38
CA SER A 71 -36.11 52.83 -22.83
C SER A 71 -35.06 52.83 -23.94
N ILE A 72 -34.19 53.83 -23.97
CA ILE A 72 -32.96 53.80 -24.78
C ILE A 72 -31.88 53.16 -23.90
N GLU A 73 -31.62 51.88 -24.11
CA GLU A 73 -30.44 51.21 -23.56
C GLU A 73 -29.17 51.85 -24.15
N PRO A 74 -28.25 52.39 -23.33
CA PRO A 74 -26.92 52.70 -23.83
C PRO A 74 -26.17 51.37 -24.03
N LYS A 75 -25.99 50.95 -25.29
CA LYS A 75 -25.01 49.93 -25.66
C LYS A 75 -23.62 50.44 -25.26
N VAL A 76 -23.19 50.09 -24.06
CA VAL A 76 -21.80 50.24 -23.63
C VAL A 76 -20.99 49.25 -24.45
N PHE A 77 -20.30 49.76 -25.47
CA PHE A 77 -19.26 49.01 -26.17
C PHE A 77 -18.08 48.85 -25.20
N THR A 78 -18.09 47.81 -24.38
CA THR A 78 -16.93 47.40 -23.58
C THR A 78 -15.87 46.89 -24.55
N LYS A 79 -14.95 47.77 -24.94
CA LYS A 79 -13.66 47.35 -25.48
C LYS A 79 -12.99 46.52 -24.40
N ASN A 80 -12.94 45.20 -24.59
CA ASN A 80 -12.15 44.27 -23.80
C ASN A 80 -10.67 44.66 -23.88
N VAL A 81 -10.24 45.57 -23.02
CA VAL A 81 -8.82 45.70 -22.69
C VAL A 81 -8.52 44.52 -21.78
N ALA A 82 -7.96 43.46 -22.36
CA ALA A 82 -7.44 42.32 -21.63
C ALA A 82 -6.44 42.83 -20.59
N GLN A 83 -6.88 42.97 -19.34
CA GLN A 83 -5.97 43.14 -18.20
C GLN A 83 -5.10 41.89 -18.15
N LYS A 84 -3.82 42.04 -18.52
CA LYS A 84 -2.79 41.04 -18.25
C LYS A 84 -2.84 40.74 -16.75
N MET A 85 -3.29 39.54 -16.40
CA MET A 85 -3.23 39.00 -15.05
C MET A 85 -1.75 38.88 -14.66
N HIS A 86 -1.21 39.93 -14.04
CA HIS A 86 0.10 39.86 -13.41
C HIS A 86 0.00 38.89 -12.24
N PHE A 87 0.60 37.71 -12.40
CA PHE A 87 0.79 36.75 -11.32
C PHE A 87 1.67 37.40 -10.24
N ARG A 88 1.06 37.89 -9.16
CA ARG A 88 1.77 38.43 -7.99
C ARG A 88 1.97 37.32 -6.98
N ILE A 89 3.22 36.93 -6.74
CA ILE A 89 3.60 36.05 -5.64
C ILE A 89 3.87 36.96 -4.44
N ASN A 90 2.99 36.96 -3.44
CA ASN A 90 3.26 37.60 -2.15
C ASN A 90 3.95 36.57 -1.25
N LEU A 91 5.21 36.81 -0.90
CA LEU A 91 5.97 35.98 0.02
C LEU A 91 5.87 36.57 1.43
N GLU A 92 5.06 35.95 2.28
CA GLU A 92 5.01 36.28 3.72
C GLU A 92 5.93 35.33 4.47
N ILE A 93 7.00 35.88 5.07
CA ILE A 93 7.99 35.11 5.81
C ILE A 93 7.70 35.26 7.31
N ASP A 94 7.36 34.15 7.98
CA ASP A 94 7.32 34.11 9.45
C ASP A 94 8.73 33.82 9.98
N VAL A 95 9.34 34.84 10.59
CA VAL A 95 10.70 34.79 11.14
C VAL A 95 10.82 33.74 12.25
N ILE A 96 9.79 33.54 13.06
CA ILE A 96 9.81 32.55 14.16
C ILE A 96 9.80 31.14 13.57
N ALA A 97 8.93 30.88 12.59
CA ALA A 97 8.87 29.58 11.92
C ALA A 97 10.20 29.26 11.21
N MET A 98 10.82 30.25 10.56
CA MET A 98 12.13 30.08 9.91
C MET A 98 13.23 29.78 10.93
N PHE A 99 13.29 30.53 12.03
CA PHE A 99 14.26 30.28 13.09
C PHE A 99 14.11 28.87 13.67
N LEU A 100 12.89 28.46 13.98
CA LEU A 100 12.59 27.10 14.47
C LEU A 100 12.97 26.01 13.47
N PHE A 101 12.73 26.24 12.17
CA PHE A 101 13.14 25.31 11.12
C PHE A 101 14.67 25.20 11.01
N VAL A 102 15.39 26.31 11.00
CA VAL A 102 16.87 26.31 10.97
C VAL A 102 17.42 25.60 12.21
N ALA A 103 16.87 25.89 13.39
CA ALA A 103 17.26 25.20 14.63
C ALA A 103 16.99 23.69 14.54
N ALA A 104 15.85 23.28 13.97
CA ALA A 104 15.49 21.88 13.78
C ALA A 104 16.42 21.14 12.82
N VAL A 105 16.83 21.80 11.74
CA VAL A 105 17.82 21.28 10.79
C VAL A 105 19.18 21.13 11.48
N VAL A 106 19.65 22.16 12.19
CA VAL A 106 20.94 22.10 12.89
C VAL A 106 20.98 20.94 13.89
N THR A 107 19.94 20.76 14.71
CA THR A 107 19.94 19.69 15.73
C THR A 107 19.88 18.28 15.13
N ARG A 108 19.08 18.08 14.07
CA ARG A 108 18.89 16.76 13.44
C ARG A 108 20.04 16.36 12.52
N PHE A 109 20.63 17.34 11.83
CA PHE A 109 21.75 17.08 10.91
C PHE A 109 23.12 17.11 11.61
N TYR A 110 23.20 17.58 12.86
CA TYR A 110 24.45 17.58 13.60
C TYR A 110 25.02 16.16 13.73
N LYS A 111 26.16 15.91 13.08
CA LYS A 111 26.86 14.61 13.06
C LYS A 111 25.95 13.44 12.67
N LEU A 112 25.21 13.56 11.57
CA LEU A 112 24.23 12.56 11.14
C LEU A 112 24.84 11.17 10.86
N GLU A 113 26.11 11.12 10.44
CA GLU A 113 26.81 9.86 10.22
C GLU A 113 27.27 9.17 11.52
N GLU A 114 27.31 9.88 12.65
CA GLU A 114 27.69 9.30 13.94
C GLU A 114 26.43 8.81 14.70
N PRO A 115 26.43 7.57 15.24
CA PRO A 115 27.43 6.52 15.09
C PRO A 115 27.41 5.87 13.70
N ARG A 116 28.59 5.51 13.18
CA ARG A 116 28.77 4.75 11.91
C ARG A 116 28.58 3.23 12.12
N ASN A 117 27.58 2.87 12.92
CA ASN A 117 27.22 1.50 13.23
C ASN A 117 25.73 1.31 12.95
N ILE A 118 25.34 0.08 12.62
CA ILE A 118 23.93 -0.28 12.42
C ILE A 118 23.19 -0.17 13.77
N VAL A 119 22.11 0.59 13.80
CA VAL A 119 21.29 0.80 14.99
C VAL A 119 20.00 -0.03 14.94
N PHE A 120 19.25 -0.07 16.04
CA PHE A 120 17.90 -0.63 16.15
C PHE A 120 17.00 -0.19 14.98
N ASP A 121 16.29 -1.16 14.39
CA ASP A 121 15.43 -1.08 13.21
C ASP A 121 16.05 -0.56 11.89
N GLU A 122 17.16 0.17 11.96
CA GLU A 122 18.01 0.52 10.81
C GLU A 122 18.53 -0.76 10.12
N LEU A 123 18.72 -1.85 10.87
CA LEU A 123 18.98 -3.19 10.33
C LEU A 123 17.87 -3.65 9.38
N HIS A 124 16.59 -3.53 9.77
CA HIS A 124 15.44 -4.03 9.00
C HIS A 124 15.19 -3.15 7.78
N TYR A 125 15.06 -1.84 7.99
CA TYR A 125 14.79 -0.90 6.90
C TYR A 125 15.95 -0.82 5.91
N GLY A 126 17.20 -0.91 6.39
CA GLY A 126 18.38 -1.01 5.53
C GLY A 126 18.38 -2.25 4.63
N LYS A 127 17.95 -3.41 5.14
CA LYS A 127 17.73 -4.61 4.31
C LYS A 127 16.70 -4.35 3.21
N TYR A 128 15.55 -3.77 3.56
CA TYR A 128 14.50 -3.50 2.57
C TYR A 128 14.95 -2.50 1.49
N VAL A 129 15.66 -1.43 1.88
CA VAL A 129 16.27 -0.48 0.93
C VAL A 129 17.24 -1.20 -0.02
N SER A 130 18.05 -2.12 0.49
CA SER A 130 18.96 -2.93 -0.33
C SER A 130 18.22 -3.86 -1.30
N LEU A 131 17.08 -4.41 -0.88
CA LEU A 131 16.23 -5.25 -1.73
C LEU A 131 15.56 -4.44 -2.85
N TYR A 132 15.21 -3.16 -2.59
CA TYR A 132 14.79 -2.23 -3.65
C TYR A 132 15.90 -1.97 -4.68
N MET A 133 17.15 -1.75 -4.25
CA MET A 133 18.28 -1.57 -5.17
C MET A 133 18.49 -2.80 -6.05
N LYS A 134 18.35 -4.00 -5.46
CA LYS A 134 18.49 -5.29 -6.16
C LYS A 134 17.27 -5.67 -7.01
N ARG A 135 16.14 -4.95 -6.85
CA ARG A 135 14.85 -5.26 -7.48
C ARG A 135 14.26 -6.62 -7.07
N THR A 136 14.64 -7.09 -5.88
CA THR A 136 14.25 -8.40 -5.33
C THR A 136 13.07 -8.26 -4.38
N PHE A 137 12.01 -9.02 -4.63
CA PHE A 137 10.79 -9.03 -3.85
C PHE A 137 11.03 -9.40 -2.39
N TYR A 138 10.29 -8.73 -1.51
CA TYR A 138 10.28 -9.02 -0.09
C TYR A 138 8.87 -8.80 0.46
N PHE A 139 8.55 -9.48 1.54
CA PHE A 139 7.31 -9.29 2.29
C PHE A 139 7.61 -8.49 3.56
N ASP A 140 6.79 -7.47 3.81
CA ASP A 140 6.80 -6.68 5.04
C ASP A 140 5.35 -6.36 5.45
N PRO A 141 4.99 -6.43 6.74
CA PRO A 141 3.64 -6.11 7.19
C PRO A 141 3.25 -4.63 7.02
N HIS A 142 4.23 -3.72 6.87
CA HIS A 142 3.95 -2.29 6.73
C HIS A 142 3.95 -1.84 5.26
N PRO A 143 3.06 -0.91 4.90
CA PRO A 143 3.05 -0.30 3.57
C PRO A 143 4.42 0.28 3.12
N PRO A 144 4.68 0.36 1.80
CA PRO A 144 6.04 0.53 1.29
C PRO A 144 6.52 1.97 1.15
N PHE A 145 5.68 3.00 1.31
CA PHE A 145 6.01 4.37 0.90
C PHE A 145 7.27 4.94 1.58
N GLY A 146 7.39 4.78 2.90
CA GLY A 146 8.58 5.24 3.63
C GLY A 146 9.87 4.59 3.14
N LYS A 147 9.81 3.28 2.86
CA LYS A 147 10.94 2.50 2.35
C LYS A 147 11.30 2.90 0.92
N GLN A 148 10.31 3.13 0.07
CA GLN A 148 10.50 3.63 -1.30
C GLN A 148 11.18 5.00 -1.30
N LEU A 149 10.81 5.88 -0.37
CA LEU A 149 11.36 7.23 -0.31
C LEU A 149 12.83 7.22 0.11
N ILE A 150 13.19 6.43 1.13
CA ILE A 150 14.59 6.21 1.50
C ILE A 150 15.36 5.55 0.34
N ALA A 151 14.78 4.52 -0.29
CA ALA A 151 15.39 3.85 -1.42
C ALA A 151 15.63 4.79 -2.60
N GLY A 152 14.70 5.69 -2.91
CA GLY A 152 14.86 6.69 -3.97
C GLY A 152 16.04 7.62 -3.72
N VAL A 153 16.20 8.12 -2.50
CA VAL A 153 17.35 8.96 -2.13
C VAL A 153 18.66 8.17 -2.11
N ALA A 154 18.64 6.93 -1.62
CA ALA A 154 19.81 6.05 -1.63
C ALA A 154 20.29 5.75 -3.07
N PHE A 155 19.34 5.53 -3.99
CA PHE A 155 19.64 5.34 -5.41
C PHE A 155 20.30 6.57 -6.03
N LEU A 156 19.78 7.78 -5.74
CA LEU A 156 20.38 9.04 -6.20
C LEU A 156 21.79 9.28 -5.62
N ALA A 157 22.08 8.74 -4.44
CA ALA A 157 23.39 8.80 -3.80
C ALA A 157 24.36 7.69 -4.26
N GLY A 158 23.95 6.82 -5.20
CA GLY A 158 24.80 5.76 -5.75
C GLY A 158 24.90 4.50 -4.87
N PHE A 159 23.93 4.23 -4.00
CA PHE A 159 23.90 3.00 -3.22
C PHE A 159 23.52 1.79 -4.10
N ASP A 160 24.35 0.75 -4.07
CA ASP A 160 24.22 -0.46 -4.90
C ASP A 160 23.40 -1.60 -4.24
N GLY A 161 23.14 -1.50 -2.93
CA GLY A 161 22.43 -2.52 -2.16
C GLY A 161 23.24 -3.79 -1.84
N HIS A 162 24.54 -3.87 -2.17
CA HIS A 162 25.34 -5.07 -1.93
C HIS A 162 25.78 -5.23 -0.47
N PHE A 163 25.67 -4.17 0.33
CA PHE A 163 25.95 -4.21 1.77
C PHE A 163 25.01 -5.16 2.51
N LYS A 164 25.57 -6.02 3.38
CA LYS A 164 24.81 -6.96 4.21
C LYS A 164 24.61 -6.36 5.60
N PHE A 165 23.34 -6.23 5.99
CA PHE A 165 22.93 -5.77 7.31
C PHE A 165 22.85 -6.98 8.25
N ASP A 166 23.94 -7.30 8.94
CA ASP A 166 24.03 -8.57 9.69
C ASP A 166 23.50 -8.45 11.12
N ARG A 167 24.08 -7.55 11.92
CA ARG A 167 23.78 -7.40 13.35
C ARG A 167 23.80 -5.94 13.78
N ILE A 168 22.99 -5.60 14.79
CA ILE A 168 23.04 -4.29 15.44
C ILE A 168 24.44 -4.10 16.05
N GLY A 169 25.03 -2.94 15.81
CA GLY A 169 26.37 -2.56 16.25
C GLY A 169 27.49 -2.86 15.25
N SER A 170 27.25 -3.55 14.14
CA SER A 170 28.28 -3.70 13.10
C SER A 170 28.56 -2.35 12.42
N ALA A 171 29.83 -2.05 12.15
CA ALA A 171 30.22 -0.81 11.48
C ALA A 171 29.80 -0.79 10.00
N TYR A 172 29.39 0.39 9.51
CA TYR A 172 29.18 0.61 8.08
C TYR A 172 30.51 0.65 7.33
N LYS A 173 30.54 0.06 6.13
CA LYS A 173 31.66 0.24 5.20
C LYS A 173 31.62 1.64 4.60
N ASP A 174 32.79 2.19 4.27
CA ASP A 174 32.89 3.54 3.70
C ASP A 174 32.24 3.72 2.33
N THR A 175 31.95 2.61 1.64
CA THR A 175 31.21 2.61 0.38
C THR A 175 29.72 2.90 0.54
N VAL A 176 29.17 2.82 1.76
CA VAL A 176 27.74 3.04 1.99
C VAL A 176 27.49 4.54 2.22
N PRO A 177 26.61 5.19 1.42
CA PRO A 177 26.28 6.61 1.59
C PRO A 177 25.34 6.79 2.79
N LEU A 178 25.88 6.67 4.00
CA LEU A 178 25.12 6.70 5.25
C LEU A 178 24.38 8.03 5.45
N PHE A 179 25.01 9.15 5.10
CA PHE A 179 24.37 10.46 5.14
C PHE A 179 23.07 10.48 4.31
N ALA A 180 23.10 9.96 3.09
CA ALA A 180 21.93 9.94 2.21
C ALA A 180 20.80 9.05 2.75
N LEU A 181 21.14 7.93 3.38
CA LEU A 181 20.17 7.03 3.99
C LEU A 181 19.47 7.67 5.20
N ARG A 182 20.20 8.42 6.02
CA ARG A 182 19.68 9.12 7.20
C ARG A 182 19.09 10.51 6.88
N LEU A 183 19.39 11.06 5.70
CA LEU A 183 18.93 12.37 5.23
C LEU A 183 17.42 12.50 5.27
N VAL A 184 16.72 11.49 4.76
CA VAL A 184 15.26 11.51 4.64
C VAL A 184 14.60 11.60 6.02
N PRO A 185 14.86 10.68 6.97
CA PRO A 185 14.33 10.79 8.32
C PRO A 185 14.64 12.13 8.99
N ALA A 186 15.86 12.66 8.81
CA ALA A 186 16.30 13.91 9.43
C ALA A 186 15.59 15.12 8.83
N PHE A 187 15.35 15.11 7.51
CA PHE A 187 14.61 16.14 6.81
C PHE A 187 13.15 16.19 7.25
N PHE A 188 12.42 15.07 7.21
CA PHE A 188 11.04 15.02 7.68
C PHE A 188 10.92 15.34 9.17
N GLY A 189 11.86 14.88 9.99
CA GLY A 189 11.93 15.25 11.40
C GLY A 189 12.10 16.75 11.63
N SER A 190 12.84 17.43 10.75
CA SER A 190 13.05 18.89 10.82
C SER A 190 11.79 19.67 10.45
N LEU A 191 10.96 19.12 9.56
CA LEU A 191 9.68 19.73 9.14
C LEU A 191 8.58 19.64 10.21
N ILE A 192 8.64 18.63 11.10
CA ILE A 192 7.69 18.47 12.23
C ILE A 192 7.60 19.75 13.07
N ILE A 193 8.73 20.43 13.27
CA ILE A 193 8.82 21.61 14.14
C ILE A 193 8.02 22.81 13.59
N PRO A 194 8.31 23.33 12.38
CA PRO A 194 7.50 24.41 11.81
C PRO A 194 6.05 23.98 11.52
N THR A 195 5.80 22.72 11.12
CA THR A 195 4.45 22.22 10.90
C THR A 195 3.62 22.27 12.19
N SER A 196 4.20 21.89 13.32
CA SER A 196 3.55 21.96 14.64
C SER A 196 3.29 23.41 15.08
N TYR A 197 4.22 24.32 14.82
CA TYR A 197 4.01 25.76 15.06
C TYR A 197 2.80 26.29 14.28
N PHE A 198 2.73 26.02 12.97
CA PHE A 198 1.61 26.44 12.15
C PHE A 198 0.29 25.77 12.55
N LEU A 199 0.34 24.51 12.99
CA LEU A 199 -0.84 23.79 13.49
C LEU A 199 -1.42 24.47 14.73
N MET A 200 -0.57 24.84 15.69
CA MET A 200 -0.99 25.58 16.90
C MET A 200 -1.57 26.95 16.56
N LEU A 201 -1.00 27.68 15.60
CA LEU A 201 -1.59 28.91 15.09
C LEU A 201 -2.97 28.67 14.45
N GLN A 202 -3.14 27.54 13.75
CA GLN A 202 -4.43 27.20 13.17
C GLN A 202 -5.49 26.80 14.20
N LEU A 203 -5.08 26.29 15.36
CA LEU A 203 -5.95 26.05 16.51
C LEU A 203 -6.33 27.34 17.27
N ASN A 204 -5.95 28.51 16.76
CA ASN A 204 -6.19 29.84 17.35
C ASN A 204 -5.41 30.09 18.66
N CYS A 205 -4.28 29.41 18.85
CA CYS A 205 -3.36 29.73 19.93
C CYS A 205 -2.58 31.02 19.62
N LYS A 206 -2.17 31.75 20.67
CA LYS A 206 -1.30 32.92 20.53
C LYS A 206 0.07 32.50 19.97
N GLN A 207 0.73 33.39 19.22
CA GLN A 207 2.01 33.13 18.57
C GLN A 207 3.09 32.61 19.54
N TRP A 208 3.18 33.18 20.74
CA TRP A 208 4.10 32.72 21.79
C TRP A 208 3.82 31.30 22.27
N VAL A 209 2.55 30.89 22.36
CA VAL A 209 2.16 29.53 22.76
C VAL A 209 2.51 28.54 21.66
N ALA A 210 2.28 28.91 20.39
CA ALA A 210 2.69 28.11 19.25
C ALA A 210 4.22 27.94 19.18
N ALA A 211 4.97 29.02 19.42
CA ALA A 211 6.43 29.00 19.47
C ALA A 211 6.95 28.11 20.61
N LEU A 212 6.34 28.20 21.80
CA LEU A 212 6.68 27.35 22.94
C LEU A 212 6.40 25.88 22.64
N ALA A 213 5.26 25.54 22.04
CA ALA A 213 4.92 24.17 21.68
C ALA A 213 5.93 23.57 20.68
N ALA A 214 6.29 24.32 19.64
CA ALA A 214 7.30 23.89 18.68
C ALA A 214 8.71 23.79 19.31
N PHE A 215 9.04 24.68 20.24
CA PHE A 215 10.29 24.61 21.00
C PHE A 215 10.37 23.36 21.89
N LEU A 216 9.27 22.98 22.56
CA LEU A 216 9.21 21.74 23.34
C LEU A 216 9.44 20.50 22.45
N LEU A 217 8.83 20.46 21.27
CA LEU A 217 9.06 19.38 20.30
C LEU A 217 10.48 19.40 19.69
N LEU A 218 11.09 20.58 19.58
CA LEU A 218 12.48 20.72 19.14
C LEU A 218 13.46 20.14 20.17
N CYS A 219 13.17 20.32 21.45
CA CYS A 219 13.96 19.81 22.57
C CYS A 219 13.60 18.37 22.99
N ASP A 220 12.69 17.71 22.27
CA ASP A 220 12.29 16.34 22.56
C ASP A 220 13.33 15.33 22.05
N ASN A 221 13.95 14.60 22.97
CA ASN A 221 15.00 13.63 22.66
C ASN A 221 14.47 12.38 21.93
N ALA A 222 13.20 11.99 22.15
CA ALA A 222 12.61 10.85 21.47
C ALA A 222 12.44 11.16 19.98
N LEU A 223 11.86 12.33 19.67
CA LEU A 223 11.71 12.80 18.29
C LEU A 223 13.05 13.04 17.61
N LEU A 224 14.03 13.58 18.34
CA LEU A 224 15.38 13.76 17.82
C LEU A 224 16.01 12.42 17.44
N THR A 225 15.91 11.41 18.30
CA THR A 225 16.50 10.09 18.06
C THR A 225 15.82 9.38 16.89
N GLN A 226 14.48 9.35 16.88
CA GLN A 226 13.67 8.73 15.83
C GLN A 226 13.89 9.35 14.44
N SER A 227 14.24 10.64 14.38
CA SER A 227 14.51 11.33 13.12
C SER A 227 15.95 11.23 12.63
N ARG A 228 16.90 10.69 13.41
CA ARG A 228 18.32 10.63 13.00
C ARG A 228 18.72 9.34 12.28
N PHE A 229 18.08 8.23 12.58
CA PHE A 229 18.41 6.92 12.01
C PHE A 229 17.52 6.57 10.82
N ILE A 230 17.85 5.48 10.09
CA ILE A 230 17.05 4.98 8.95
C ILE A 230 15.73 4.39 9.47
N LEU A 231 14.82 5.27 9.85
CA LEU A 231 13.56 5.01 10.54
C LEU A 231 12.43 5.73 9.79
N MET A 232 11.22 5.20 9.88
CA MET A 232 10.08 5.70 9.09
C MET A 232 9.14 6.58 9.91
N GLU A 233 9.36 6.65 11.22
CA GLU A 233 8.54 7.31 12.22
C GLU A 233 8.45 8.82 11.96
N SER A 234 9.57 9.48 11.64
CA SER A 234 9.57 10.91 11.35
C SER A 234 8.77 11.25 10.09
N MET A 235 8.80 10.39 9.07
CA MET A 235 8.00 10.55 7.85
C MET A 235 6.51 10.38 8.15
N LEU A 236 6.16 9.35 8.93
CA LEU A 236 4.79 9.12 9.37
C LEU A 236 4.22 10.32 10.14
N LEU A 237 4.96 10.82 11.13
CA LEU A 237 4.56 11.93 11.98
C LEU A 237 4.40 13.23 11.18
N GLU A 238 5.35 13.57 10.31
CA GLU A 238 5.25 14.78 9.50
C GLU A 238 4.07 14.72 8.53
N LEU A 239 3.90 13.61 7.80
CA LEU A 239 2.79 13.44 6.87
C LEU A 239 1.43 13.48 7.58
N ALA A 240 1.34 12.94 8.80
CA ALA A 240 0.13 13.01 9.62
C ALA A 240 -0.15 14.45 10.09
N LEU A 241 0.85 15.14 10.66
CA LEU A 241 0.71 16.50 11.18
C LEU A 241 0.43 17.51 10.06
N PHE A 242 1.13 17.41 8.93
CA PHE A 242 0.89 18.24 7.76
C PHE A 242 -0.51 17.99 7.18
N GLY A 243 -0.95 16.73 7.11
CA GLY A 243 -2.30 16.37 6.70
C GLY A 243 -3.38 17.00 7.58
N LEU A 244 -3.21 16.94 8.90
CA LEU A 244 -4.11 17.60 9.86
C LEU A 244 -4.08 19.13 9.73
N LEU A 245 -2.90 19.72 9.55
CA LEU A 245 -2.74 21.16 9.31
C LEU A 245 -3.54 21.60 8.08
N CYS A 246 -3.41 20.88 6.95
CA CYS A 246 -4.16 21.13 5.73
C CYS A 246 -5.68 21.04 5.96
N ILE A 247 -6.15 20.04 6.72
CA ILE A 247 -7.58 19.90 7.04
C ILE A 247 -8.08 21.06 7.91
N ILE A 248 -7.31 21.53 8.89
CA ILE A 248 -7.72 22.68 9.71
C ILE A 248 -7.73 23.96 8.87
N ARG A 249 -6.75 24.15 7.98
CA ARG A 249 -6.75 25.27 7.00
C ARG A 249 -7.97 25.22 6.10
N PHE A 250 -8.32 24.05 5.59
CA PHE A 250 -9.53 23.80 4.81
C PHE A 250 -10.79 24.23 5.58
N ARG A 251 -10.87 23.91 6.89
CA ARG A 251 -12.01 24.31 7.72
C ARG A 251 -12.18 25.82 7.89
N LYS A 252 -11.09 26.60 7.84
CA LYS A 252 -11.17 28.06 7.89
C LYS A 252 -11.66 28.69 6.58
N LEU A 253 -11.67 27.92 5.49
CA LEU A 253 -12.16 28.34 4.17
C LEU A 253 -13.61 27.88 3.90
N GLN A 254 -14.36 27.50 4.95
CA GLN A 254 -15.75 27.06 4.80
C GLN A 254 -16.67 28.14 4.23
N ASP A 255 -16.37 29.41 4.49
CA ASP A 255 -17.17 30.55 4.01
C ASP A 255 -16.98 30.82 2.51
N GLN A 256 -15.94 30.25 1.88
CA GLN A 256 -15.66 30.37 0.45
C GLN A 256 -15.51 28.97 -0.19
N PRO A 257 -16.61 28.20 -0.30
CA PRO A 257 -16.56 26.86 -0.88
C PRO A 257 -16.17 26.92 -2.35
N PHE A 258 -15.53 25.85 -2.84
CA PHE A 258 -15.12 25.66 -4.25
C PHE A 258 -14.05 26.61 -4.81
N CYS A 259 -13.44 27.47 -3.99
CA CYS A 259 -12.28 28.24 -4.44
C CYS A 259 -11.04 27.35 -4.66
N LEU A 260 -10.05 27.80 -5.43
CA LEU A 260 -8.81 27.04 -5.69
C LEU A 260 -8.07 26.67 -4.39
N ARG A 261 -8.08 27.56 -3.39
CA ARG A 261 -7.48 27.31 -2.08
C ARG A 261 -8.21 26.19 -1.32
N TRP A 262 -9.54 26.15 -1.42
CA TRP A 262 -10.37 25.12 -0.80
C TRP A 262 -10.00 23.72 -1.33
N TRP A 263 -9.91 23.58 -2.66
CA TRP A 263 -9.48 22.33 -3.31
C TRP A 263 -8.05 21.97 -2.95
N PHE A 264 -7.13 22.95 -2.98
CA PHE A 264 -5.72 22.73 -2.66
C PHE A 264 -5.53 22.14 -1.27
N TRP A 265 -6.17 22.72 -0.23
CA TRP A 265 -6.03 22.24 1.15
C TRP A 265 -6.72 20.89 1.38
N LEU A 266 -7.88 20.66 0.77
CA LEU A 266 -8.58 19.38 0.88
C LEU A 266 -7.80 18.24 0.22
N ILE A 267 -7.32 18.46 -1.01
CA ILE A 267 -6.56 17.47 -1.78
C ILE A 267 -5.21 17.23 -1.09
N SER A 268 -4.47 18.27 -0.72
CA SER A 268 -3.17 18.13 -0.05
C SER A 268 -3.31 17.41 1.30
N GLY A 269 -4.34 17.72 2.09
CA GLY A 269 -4.62 17.01 3.34
C GLY A 269 -4.96 15.54 3.12
N SER A 270 -5.79 15.23 2.11
CA SER A 270 -6.15 13.86 1.75
C SER A 270 -4.94 13.05 1.27
N ILE A 271 -4.09 13.64 0.41
CA ILE A 271 -2.84 13.02 -0.06
C ILE A 271 -1.92 12.74 1.12
N SER A 272 -1.65 13.74 1.96
CA SER A 272 -0.69 13.61 3.07
C SER A 272 -1.11 12.56 4.09
N LEU A 273 -2.40 12.54 4.49
CA LEU A 273 -2.92 11.52 5.40
C LEU A 273 -2.85 10.11 4.78
N THR A 274 -3.17 9.98 3.48
CA THR A 274 -3.05 8.69 2.80
C THR A 274 -1.59 8.25 2.69
N LEU A 275 -0.66 9.16 2.43
CA LEU A 275 0.77 8.84 2.42
C LEU A 275 1.25 8.40 3.81
N ALA A 276 0.75 9.00 4.89
CA ALA A 276 1.03 8.55 6.25
C ALA A 276 0.57 7.09 6.47
N LEU A 277 -0.65 6.75 6.03
CA LEU A 277 -1.15 5.37 6.02
C LEU A 277 -0.25 4.43 5.17
N CYS A 278 0.27 4.94 4.06
CA CYS A 278 1.19 4.20 3.17
C CYS A 278 2.63 4.08 3.72
N VAL A 279 2.98 4.77 4.81
CA VAL A 279 4.24 4.54 5.54
C VAL A 279 4.06 3.40 6.54
N LYS A 280 3.02 3.47 7.37
CA LYS A 280 2.64 2.45 8.36
C LYS A 280 1.14 2.49 8.58
N TYR A 281 0.52 1.32 8.83
CA TYR A 281 -0.92 1.22 9.08
C TYR A 281 -1.41 2.00 10.31
N VAL A 282 -0.53 2.34 11.26
CA VAL A 282 -0.85 3.24 12.39
C VAL A 282 -1.33 4.63 11.90
N GLY A 283 -0.91 5.07 10.71
CA GLY A 283 -1.42 6.28 10.06
C GLY A 283 -2.94 6.27 9.81
N PHE A 284 -3.59 5.10 9.86
CA PHE A 284 -5.04 4.95 9.82
C PHE A 284 -5.74 5.80 10.90
N PHE A 285 -5.18 5.87 12.10
CA PHE A 285 -5.77 6.67 13.19
C PHE A 285 -5.75 8.17 12.87
N SER A 286 -4.68 8.66 12.24
CA SER A 286 -4.60 10.05 11.76
C SER A 286 -5.61 10.31 10.63
N CYS A 287 -5.81 9.35 9.73
CA CYS A 287 -6.87 9.42 8.72
C CYS A 287 -8.26 9.50 9.36
N CYS A 288 -8.56 8.65 10.33
CA CYS A 288 -9.83 8.68 11.07
C CYS A 288 -10.06 10.02 11.77
N LEU A 289 -9.03 10.59 12.41
CA LEU A 289 -9.12 11.91 13.03
C LEU A 289 -9.40 13.00 11.98
N GLY A 290 -8.70 12.99 10.85
CA GLY A 290 -8.94 13.92 9.75
C GLY A 290 -10.37 13.84 9.22
N LEU A 291 -10.87 12.63 8.98
CA LEU A 291 -12.25 12.38 8.55
C LEU A 291 -13.27 12.86 9.59
N ALA A 292 -13.06 12.57 10.88
CA ALA A 292 -13.93 13.03 11.95
C ALA A 292 -13.98 14.56 12.04
N VAL A 293 -12.84 15.23 11.82
CA VAL A 293 -12.75 16.70 11.79
C VAL A 293 -13.51 17.28 10.59
N ILE A 294 -13.41 16.68 9.40
CA ILE A 294 -14.16 17.11 8.21
C ILE A 294 -15.65 16.86 8.40
N PHE A 295 -16.03 15.69 8.93
CA PHE A 295 -17.40 15.32 9.22
C PHE A 295 -18.04 16.30 10.21
N ARG A 296 -17.37 16.59 11.33
CA ARG A 296 -17.82 17.61 12.29
C ARG A 296 -17.99 18.98 11.64
N SER A 297 -17.12 19.34 10.71
CA SER A 297 -17.22 20.61 9.98
C SER A 297 -18.40 20.64 9.02
N PHE A 298 -18.73 19.51 8.39
CA PHE A 298 -19.95 19.37 7.58
C PHE A 298 -21.21 19.41 8.45
N TRP A 299 -21.19 18.73 9.60
CA TRP A 299 -22.30 18.72 10.54
C TRP A 299 -22.69 20.13 11.02
N LYS A 300 -21.70 20.98 11.33
CA LYS A 300 -21.96 22.38 11.69
C LYS A 300 -22.57 23.20 10.55
N MET A 301 -22.22 22.88 9.31
CA MET A 301 -22.75 23.55 8.12
C MET A 301 -24.24 23.23 7.90
N LEU A 302 -24.70 22.05 8.32
CA LEU A 302 -26.10 21.63 8.24
C LEU A 302 -27.04 22.51 9.08
N SER A 303 -26.55 23.12 10.15
CA SER A 303 -27.32 24.02 11.01
C SER A 303 -27.49 25.43 10.43
N ASN A 304 -26.85 25.76 9.31
CA ASN A 304 -26.86 27.11 8.77
C ASN A 304 -28.06 27.34 7.83
N HIS A 305 -29.04 28.13 8.28
CA HIS A 305 -30.26 28.44 7.54
C HIS A 305 -30.05 29.24 6.25
N ASN A 306 -28.85 29.80 6.04
CA ASN A 306 -28.52 30.60 4.86
C ASN A 306 -28.12 29.74 3.65
N LEU A 307 -27.95 28.43 3.82
CA LEU A 307 -27.52 27.52 2.76
C LEU A 307 -28.71 26.74 2.21
N SER A 308 -28.81 26.65 0.88
CA SER A 308 -29.80 25.78 0.24
C SER A 308 -29.42 24.30 0.37
N ASP A 309 -30.42 23.44 0.44
CA ASP A 309 -30.24 21.98 0.51
C ASP A 309 -29.40 21.45 -0.67
N ALA A 310 -29.62 21.99 -1.87
CA ALA A 310 -28.82 21.66 -3.05
C ALA A 310 -27.33 22.00 -2.86
N SER A 311 -27.01 23.15 -2.26
CA SER A 311 -25.62 23.54 -1.99
C SER A 311 -24.96 22.62 -0.97
N LEU A 312 -25.71 22.16 0.04
CA LEU A 312 -25.24 21.20 1.03
C LEU A 312 -24.94 19.83 0.39
N VAL A 313 -25.82 19.34 -0.48
CA VAL A 313 -25.63 18.07 -1.20
C VAL A 313 -24.42 18.14 -2.14
N ILE A 314 -24.28 19.22 -2.93
CA ILE A 314 -23.11 19.38 -3.83
C ILE A 314 -21.82 19.44 -3.02
N ASN A 315 -21.83 20.14 -1.88
CA ASN A 315 -20.65 20.22 -1.02
C ASN A 315 -20.30 18.86 -0.39
N ALA A 316 -21.30 18.08 0.01
CA ALA A 316 -21.11 16.71 0.50
C ALA A 316 -20.51 15.82 -0.58
N LEU A 317 -21.09 15.81 -1.78
CA LEU A 317 -20.61 15.04 -2.92
C LEU A 317 -19.17 15.42 -3.28
N ALA A 318 -18.86 16.72 -3.36
CA ALA A 318 -17.50 17.18 -3.66
C ALA A 318 -16.47 16.68 -2.62
N ARG A 319 -16.80 16.76 -1.32
CA ARG A 319 -15.93 16.24 -0.25
C ARG A 319 -15.77 14.73 -0.33
N CYS A 320 -16.87 13.98 -0.49
CA CYS A 320 -16.84 12.52 -0.61
C CYS A 320 -16.00 12.07 -1.81
N THR A 321 -16.16 12.71 -2.96
CA THR A 321 -15.38 12.41 -4.16
C THR A 321 -13.88 12.59 -3.92
N VAL A 322 -13.44 13.68 -3.29
CA VAL A 322 -12.02 13.88 -2.98
C VAL A 322 -11.52 12.90 -1.92
N LEU A 323 -12.32 12.65 -0.87
CA LEU A 323 -11.94 11.78 0.24
C LEU A 323 -11.97 10.29 -0.12
N ILE A 324 -12.54 9.91 -1.27
CA ILE A 324 -12.55 8.53 -1.77
C ILE A 324 -11.54 8.38 -2.91
N LEU A 325 -11.64 9.21 -3.96
CA LEU A 325 -10.81 9.04 -5.16
C LEU A 325 -9.33 9.29 -4.90
N ILE A 326 -8.99 10.34 -4.12
CA ILE A 326 -7.59 10.68 -3.86
C ILE A 326 -6.91 9.60 -3.00
N PRO A 327 -7.48 9.12 -1.88
CA PRO A 327 -6.84 8.05 -1.12
C PRO A 327 -6.68 6.76 -1.92
N LEU A 328 -7.69 6.35 -2.70
CA LEU A 328 -7.58 5.16 -3.55
C LEU A 328 -6.47 5.30 -4.60
N ALA A 329 -6.39 6.44 -5.28
CA ALA A 329 -5.37 6.70 -6.29
C ALA A 329 -3.95 6.69 -5.69
N VAL A 330 -3.75 7.32 -4.53
CA VAL A 330 -2.46 7.36 -3.84
C VAL A 330 -2.08 5.97 -3.33
N TYR A 331 -3.00 5.26 -2.68
CA TYR A 331 -2.74 3.93 -2.12
C TYR A 331 -2.37 2.92 -3.22
N PHE A 332 -3.18 2.83 -4.27
CA PHE A 332 -2.89 1.93 -5.38
C PHE A 332 -1.63 2.36 -6.14
N GLY A 333 -1.38 3.66 -6.31
CA GLY A 333 -0.17 4.17 -6.95
C GLY A 333 1.11 3.74 -6.22
N VAL A 334 1.14 3.85 -4.89
CA VAL A 334 2.28 3.42 -4.06
C VAL A 334 2.56 1.93 -4.20
N PHE A 335 1.53 1.08 -4.13
CA PHE A 335 1.68 -0.37 -4.27
C PHE A 335 2.00 -0.80 -5.71
N TYR A 336 1.49 -0.07 -6.70
CA TYR A 336 1.85 -0.27 -8.11
C TYR A 336 3.34 -0.04 -8.32
N VAL A 337 3.89 1.07 -7.80
CA VAL A 337 5.33 1.34 -7.85
C VAL A 337 6.13 0.25 -7.12
N HIS A 338 5.64 -0.23 -5.97
CA HIS A 338 6.31 -1.31 -5.21
C HIS A 338 6.42 -2.61 -6.02
N LEU A 339 5.30 -3.09 -6.56
CA LEU A 339 5.25 -4.34 -7.33
C LEU A 339 5.88 -4.22 -8.72
N ALA A 340 5.94 -3.03 -9.30
CA ALA A 340 6.62 -2.78 -10.56
C ALA A 340 8.15 -2.78 -10.42
N ILE A 341 8.68 -2.25 -9.32
CA ILE A 341 10.14 -2.22 -9.06
C ILE A 341 10.64 -3.61 -8.63
N LEU A 342 9.88 -4.32 -7.80
CA LEU A 342 10.28 -5.60 -7.22
C LEU A 342 9.80 -6.80 -8.04
N TYR A 343 10.40 -7.02 -9.20
CA TYR A 343 10.04 -8.12 -10.10
C TYR A 343 10.90 -9.37 -9.95
N LYS A 344 12.05 -9.33 -9.27
CA LYS A 344 12.90 -10.51 -9.05
C LYS A 344 12.47 -11.26 -7.81
N ALA A 345 12.72 -12.56 -7.76
CA ALA A 345 12.50 -13.36 -6.56
C ALA A 345 13.45 -12.95 -5.42
N GLY A 346 13.01 -13.20 -4.20
CA GLY A 346 13.75 -12.79 -3.01
C GLY A 346 13.37 -13.65 -1.80
N PRO A 347 14.00 -13.39 -0.64
CA PRO A 347 14.02 -14.33 0.49
C PRO A 347 12.65 -14.58 1.15
N HIS A 348 11.65 -13.75 0.85
CA HIS A 348 10.32 -13.84 1.44
C HIS A 348 9.23 -14.17 0.40
N ASP A 349 9.62 -14.60 -0.79
CA ASP A 349 8.67 -15.03 -1.83
C ASP A 349 7.90 -16.30 -1.42
N SER A 350 8.48 -17.14 -0.57
CA SER A 350 7.86 -18.36 -0.01
C SER A 350 6.53 -18.11 0.71
N VAL A 351 6.33 -16.90 1.24
CA VAL A 351 5.08 -16.49 1.89
C VAL A 351 3.97 -16.29 0.84
N MET A 352 4.32 -16.02 -0.41
CA MET A 352 3.40 -15.82 -1.53
C MET A 352 2.94 -17.16 -2.15
N THR A 353 1.85 -17.16 -2.94
CA THR A 353 1.36 -18.33 -3.67
C THR A 353 2.35 -18.75 -4.76
N SER A 354 2.29 -20.00 -5.22
CA SER A 354 3.15 -20.47 -6.33
C SER A 354 2.96 -19.62 -7.59
N ALA A 355 1.73 -19.18 -7.89
CA ALA A 355 1.44 -18.32 -9.02
C ALA A 355 2.15 -16.95 -8.89
N PHE A 356 2.13 -16.35 -7.69
CA PHE A 356 2.85 -15.11 -7.42
C PHE A 356 4.36 -15.30 -7.56
N GLN A 357 4.92 -16.36 -6.98
CA GLN A 357 6.35 -16.68 -7.08
C GLN A 357 6.79 -16.97 -8.53
N ALA A 358 5.93 -17.62 -9.31
CA ALA A 358 6.13 -17.85 -10.74
C ALA A 358 6.06 -16.56 -11.59
N SER A 359 5.46 -15.50 -11.06
CA SER A 359 5.47 -14.20 -11.73
C SER A 359 6.72 -13.36 -11.48
N LEU A 360 7.65 -13.83 -10.63
CA LEU A 360 8.91 -13.17 -10.30
C LEU A 360 10.07 -13.77 -11.09
N GLU A 361 10.95 -12.91 -11.63
CA GLU A 361 12.15 -13.31 -12.36
C GLU A 361 13.16 -14.00 -11.42
N GLY A 362 13.71 -15.13 -11.84
CA GLY A 362 14.65 -15.92 -11.04
C GLY A 362 14.02 -16.70 -9.87
N GLY A 363 12.70 -16.61 -9.67
CA GLY A 363 11.96 -17.38 -8.67
C GLY A 363 11.50 -18.73 -9.18
N LEU A 364 10.36 -19.19 -8.67
CA LEU A 364 9.71 -20.43 -9.13
C LEU A 364 9.45 -20.49 -10.63
N ALA A 365 9.37 -19.32 -11.26
CA ALA A 365 9.30 -19.15 -12.71
C ALA A 365 10.48 -19.83 -13.42
N SER A 366 11.67 -19.84 -12.82
CA SER A 366 12.86 -20.50 -13.38
C SER A 366 12.78 -22.04 -13.35
N ILE A 367 11.87 -22.59 -12.55
CA ILE A 367 11.73 -24.01 -12.25
C ILE A 367 10.55 -24.62 -13.02
N THR A 368 9.43 -23.90 -13.09
CA THR A 368 8.18 -24.37 -13.72
C THR A 368 8.07 -24.07 -15.22
N LYS A 369 9.07 -23.40 -15.78
CA LYS A 369 9.11 -22.98 -17.18
C LYS A 369 9.36 -24.15 -18.12
N GLY A 370 8.41 -24.43 -19.03
CA GLY A 370 8.49 -25.52 -20.02
C GLY A 370 7.89 -26.85 -19.55
N GLN A 371 7.28 -26.86 -18.36
CA GLN A 371 6.56 -28.03 -17.89
C GLN A 371 5.27 -28.26 -18.71
N PRO A 372 4.86 -29.52 -18.89
CA PRO A 372 3.58 -29.82 -19.51
C PRO A 372 2.43 -29.19 -18.72
N LEU A 373 1.44 -28.63 -19.39
CA LEU A 373 0.31 -27.96 -18.73
C LEU A 373 -0.76 -28.95 -18.26
N GLU A 374 -1.03 -29.98 -19.06
CA GLU A 374 -2.09 -30.96 -18.79
C GLU A 374 -1.59 -32.12 -17.94
N ILE A 375 -2.18 -32.30 -16.76
CA ILE A 375 -1.88 -33.42 -15.88
C ILE A 375 -2.65 -34.63 -16.39
N GLY A 376 -1.92 -35.71 -16.65
CA GLY A 376 -2.45 -36.95 -17.19
C GLY A 376 -1.96 -38.18 -16.43
N HIS A 377 -2.37 -39.34 -16.93
CA HIS A 377 -1.81 -40.61 -16.49
C HIS A 377 -0.30 -40.66 -16.74
N GLY A 378 0.49 -40.97 -15.72
CA GLY A 378 1.95 -41.01 -15.76
C GLY A 378 2.63 -39.66 -15.50
N SER A 379 1.87 -38.62 -15.18
CA SER A 379 2.41 -37.31 -14.77
C SER A 379 3.08 -37.39 -13.42
N GLN A 380 4.33 -36.95 -13.33
CA GLN A 380 5.07 -36.72 -12.10
C GLN A 380 4.84 -35.27 -11.66
N ILE A 381 4.32 -35.06 -10.46
CA ILE A 381 3.91 -33.76 -9.96
C ILE A 381 4.41 -33.51 -8.54
N THR A 382 4.54 -32.25 -8.16
CA THR A 382 4.63 -31.84 -6.76
C THR A 382 3.33 -31.17 -6.35
N LEU A 383 2.74 -31.62 -5.23
CA LEU A 383 1.51 -31.06 -4.69
C LEU A 383 1.84 -30.10 -3.56
N ARG A 384 1.43 -28.84 -3.69
CA ARG A 384 1.60 -27.82 -2.66
C ARG A 384 0.25 -27.43 -2.09
N HIS A 385 0.25 -27.11 -0.80
CA HIS A 385 -0.90 -26.52 -0.13
C HIS A 385 -1.06 -25.05 -0.54
N THR A 386 -2.26 -24.66 -0.95
CA THR A 386 -2.50 -23.38 -1.64
C THR A 386 -2.54 -22.18 -0.69
N HIS A 387 -3.18 -22.36 0.48
CA HIS A 387 -3.43 -21.28 1.44
C HIS A 387 -2.48 -21.37 2.65
N GLY A 388 -2.21 -20.26 3.33
CA GLY A 388 -1.32 -20.27 4.50
C GLY A 388 0.16 -20.55 4.17
N ARG A 389 0.81 -21.39 4.99
CA ARG A 389 2.27 -21.63 4.93
C ARG A 389 2.66 -22.52 3.75
N ALA A 390 3.74 -22.17 3.05
CA ALA A 390 4.29 -22.99 1.99
C ALA A 390 4.68 -24.39 2.49
N CYS A 391 4.07 -25.39 1.86
CA CYS A 391 4.15 -26.76 2.32
C CYS A 391 3.81 -27.73 1.18
N TRP A 392 4.68 -28.70 0.91
CA TRP A 392 4.53 -29.71 -0.13
C TRP A 392 4.18 -31.05 0.47
N LEU A 393 3.28 -31.79 -0.19
CA LEU A 393 2.98 -33.17 0.16
C LEU A 393 4.26 -33.99 0.02
N HIS A 394 4.66 -34.64 1.10
CA HIS A 394 5.97 -35.25 1.26
C HIS A 394 5.82 -36.66 1.82
N SER A 395 6.72 -37.55 1.43
CA SER A 395 6.85 -38.85 2.07
C SER A 395 8.29 -39.34 2.04
N HIS A 396 8.69 -40.08 3.07
CA HIS A 396 10.05 -40.60 3.21
C HIS A 396 9.99 -42.00 3.81
N ASN A 397 11.08 -42.76 3.78
CA ASN A 397 11.11 -44.18 4.17
C ASN A 397 10.76 -44.49 5.65
N HIS A 398 10.57 -43.47 6.50
CA HIS A 398 10.21 -43.69 7.90
C HIS A 398 8.71 -43.97 8.03
N VAL A 399 8.37 -44.79 9.02
CA VAL A 399 7.02 -45.26 9.30
C VAL A 399 6.46 -44.61 10.55
N TYR A 400 5.13 -44.49 10.65
CA TYR A 400 4.50 -44.03 11.88
C TYR A 400 4.85 -44.97 13.05
N PRO A 401 5.01 -44.46 14.28
CA PRO A 401 5.26 -45.30 15.44
C PRO A 401 4.04 -46.20 15.71
N ILE A 402 4.25 -47.45 16.16
CA ILE A 402 3.15 -48.41 16.43
C ILE A 402 2.11 -47.82 17.40
N ARG A 403 2.56 -47.01 18.35
CA ARG A 403 1.69 -46.26 19.28
C ARG A 403 2.11 -44.80 19.33
N TYR A 404 1.11 -43.94 19.37
CA TYR A 404 1.29 -42.51 19.61
C TYR A 404 1.56 -42.21 21.09
N ALA A 405 1.95 -40.96 21.39
CA ALA A 405 2.28 -40.53 22.75
C ALA A 405 1.11 -40.72 23.74
N ASP A 406 -0.13 -40.65 23.25
CA ASP A 406 -1.36 -40.89 24.00
C ASP A 406 -1.79 -42.37 24.04
N LYS A 407 -0.92 -43.29 23.60
CA LYS A 407 -1.13 -44.74 23.56
C LYS A 407 -2.16 -45.23 22.54
N ARG A 408 -2.71 -44.36 21.67
CA ARG A 408 -3.49 -44.80 20.52
C ARG A 408 -2.63 -45.63 19.57
N GLY A 409 -3.23 -46.64 18.93
CA GLY A 409 -2.57 -47.43 17.89
C GLY A 409 -2.45 -46.64 16.60
N SER A 410 -1.33 -46.80 15.91
CA SER A 410 -1.13 -46.33 14.53
C SER A 410 -1.13 -47.50 13.56
N SER A 411 -1.21 -47.19 12.27
CA SER A 411 -1.08 -48.14 11.16
C SER A 411 0.32 -48.71 10.97
N HIS A 412 1.35 -48.05 11.53
CA HIS A 412 2.76 -48.37 11.26
C HIS A 412 3.13 -48.36 9.76
N GLN A 413 2.39 -47.61 8.95
CA GLN A 413 2.66 -47.41 7.53
C GLN A 413 3.65 -46.27 7.30
N GLN A 414 4.08 -46.08 6.05
CA GLN A 414 5.00 -45.00 5.70
C GLN A 414 4.36 -43.63 5.96
N GLN A 415 5.13 -42.74 6.58
CA GLN A 415 4.67 -41.40 6.96
C GLN A 415 4.37 -40.56 5.71
N VAL A 416 3.26 -39.85 5.74
CA VAL A 416 2.97 -38.77 4.80
C VAL A 416 2.84 -37.49 5.59
N THR A 417 3.62 -36.50 5.19
CA THR A 417 3.74 -35.24 5.89
C THR A 417 3.62 -34.09 4.91
N CYS A 418 3.68 -32.89 5.45
CA CYS A 418 3.80 -31.71 4.64
C CYS A 418 5.11 -30.99 5.01
N TYR A 419 6.01 -30.92 4.03
CA TYR A 419 7.37 -30.40 4.20
C TYR A 419 7.48 -28.97 3.65
N SER A 420 8.17 -28.08 4.38
CA SER A 420 8.24 -26.66 4.03
C SER A 420 9.34 -26.31 3.03
N PHE A 421 10.05 -27.29 2.49
CA PHE A 421 11.12 -27.09 1.52
C PHE A 421 10.96 -28.02 0.32
N LYS A 422 11.57 -27.65 -0.80
CA LYS A 422 11.64 -28.51 -1.98
C LYS A 422 12.59 -29.66 -1.74
N ASP A 423 12.15 -30.86 -2.09
CA ASP A 423 12.87 -32.11 -1.92
C ASP A 423 12.48 -33.07 -3.05
N VAL A 424 13.36 -34.03 -3.37
CA VAL A 424 13.06 -35.11 -4.32
C VAL A 424 11.91 -35.99 -3.80
N ASN A 425 11.75 -36.08 -2.49
CA ASN A 425 10.66 -36.77 -1.81
C ASN A 425 9.30 -36.04 -1.88
N ASN A 426 9.22 -34.91 -2.58
CA ASN A 426 7.96 -34.20 -2.82
C ASN A 426 7.30 -34.63 -4.15
N TRP A 427 7.95 -35.48 -4.95
CA TRP A 427 7.43 -35.92 -6.24
C TRP A 427 6.45 -37.08 -6.08
N TRP A 428 5.32 -36.96 -6.77
CA TRP A 428 4.23 -37.94 -6.82
C TRP A 428 3.86 -38.25 -8.26
N ILE A 429 3.38 -39.45 -8.54
CA ILE A 429 3.01 -39.91 -9.88
C ILE A 429 1.51 -40.18 -9.92
N ILE A 430 0.83 -39.57 -10.88
CA ILE A 430 -0.60 -39.72 -11.07
C ILE A 430 -0.88 -40.94 -11.94
N LYS A 431 -1.66 -41.88 -11.41
CA LYS A 431 -1.96 -43.16 -12.04
C LYS A 431 -3.47 -43.37 -12.14
N ARG A 432 -3.92 -44.01 -13.22
CA ARG A 432 -5.32 -44.44 -13.39
C ARG A 432 -5.46 -45.82 -12.73
N PRO A 433 -6.52 -46.12 -11.97
CA PRO A 433 -6.67 -47.39 -11.27
C PRO A 433 -6.59 -48.63 -12.18
N ASN A 434 -7.08 -48.50 -13.42
CA ASN A 434 -7.18 -49.60 -14.38
C ASN A 434 -5.94 -49.79 -15.26
N LYS A 435 -4.91 -48.96 -15.10
CA LYS A 435 -3.68 -49.00 -15.91
C LYS A 435 -2.51 -49.36 -15.02
N ASN A 436 -1.75 -50.40 -15.39
CA ASN A 436 -0.62 -50.85 -14.60
C ASN A 436 0.69 -50.13 -14.92
N ASN A 437 0.80 -49.55 -16.13
CA ASN A 437 1.94 -48.74 -16.51
C ASN A 437 1.95 -47.38 -15.81
N LEU A 438 3.11 -46.74 -15.81
CA LEU A 438 3.33 -45.40 -15.25
C LEU A 438 3.80 -44.39 -16.33
N VAL A 439 3.94 -44.85 -17.57
CA VAL A 439 4.42 -44.03 -18.69
C VAL A 439 3.27 -43.29 -19.34
N VAL A 440 3.56 -42.05 -19.74
CA VAL A 440 2.60 -41.17 -20.40
C VAL A 440 2.38 -41.63 -21.84
N SER A 441 1.12 -41.81 -22.24
CA SER A 441 0.75 -42.11 -23.63
C SER A 441 0.68 -40.83 -24.47
N TYR A 442 0.88 -40.96 -25.79
CA TYR A 442 0.57 -39.91 -26.76
C TYR A 442 -0.59 -40.37 -27.67
N PRO A 443 -1.75 -39.70 -27.68
CA PRO A 443 -2.10 -38.46 -26.97
C PRO A 443 -2.20 -38.64 -25.44
N VAL A 444 -2.03 -37.53 -24.71
CA VAL A 444 -2.04 -37.50 -23.24
C VAL A 444 -3.43 -37.90 -22.72
N ASP A 445 -3.48 -38.88 -21.82
CA ASP A 445 -4.70 -39.25 -21.10
C ASP A 445 -4.90 -38.27 -19.93
N SER A 446 -5.47 -37.11 -20.23
CA SER A 446 -5.64 -35.99 -19.30
C SER A 446 -6.66 -36.32 -18.20
N ILE A 447 -6.37 -35.91 -16.96
CA ILE A 447 -7.23 -36.12 -15.79
C ILE A 447 -8.23 -34.97 -15.72
N ASN A 448 -9.52 -35.31 -15.67
CA ASN A 448 -10.61 -34.35 -15.61
C ASN A 448 -11.21 -34.27 -14.20
N HIS A 449 -11.97 -33.20 -13.97
CA HIS A 449 -12.80 -33.07 -12.77
C HIS A 449 -13.71 -34.30 -12.61
N GLY A 450 -13.69 -34.89 -11.41
CA GLY A 450 -14.49 -36.06 -11.05
C GLY A 450 -13.81 -37.40 -11.29
N ASP A 451 -12.65 -37.42 -11.96
CA ASP A 451 -11.90 -38.65 -12.22
C ASP A 451 -11.33 -39.25 -10.94
N ILE A 452 -11.27 -40.60 -10.91
CA ILE A 452 -10.65 -41.36 -9.83
C ILE A 452 -9.22 -41.74 -10.24
N ILE A 453 -8.28 -41.44 -9.36
CA ILE A 453 -6.83 -41.64 -9.54
C ILE A 453 -6.21 -42.37 -8.36
N GLN A 454 -5.00 -42.86 -8.57
CA GLN A 454 -4.04 -43.27 -7.55
C GLN A 454 -2.88 -42.29 -7.59
N ILE A 455 -2.38 -41.92 -6.41
CA ILE A 455 -1.24 -41.01 -6.26
C ILE A 455 -0.10 -41.84 -5.67
N VAL A 456 0.97 -42.04 -6.43
CA VAL A 456 2.09 -42.92 -6.06
C VAL A 456 3.30 -42.07 -5.72
N HIS A 457 3.95 -42.31 -4.59
CA HIS A 457 5.14 -41.56 -4.22
C HIS A 457 6.30 -41.86 -5.19
N GLY A 458 7.00 -40.82 -5.65
CA GLY A 458 7.97 -40.90 -6.74
C GLY A 458 9.19 -41.76 -6.43
N ILE A 459 9.77 -41.63 -5.23
CA ILE A 459 10.95 -42.40 -4.83
C ILE A 459 10.57 -43.77 -4.27
N THR A 460 9.57 -43.85 -3.38
CA THR A 460 9.27 -45.11 -2.68
C THR A 460 8.29 -46.00 -3.42
N SER A 461 7.73 -45.53 -4.53
CA SER A 461 6.71 -46.21 -5.34
C SER A 461 5.47 -46.68 -4.54
N ARG A 462 5.23 -46.11 -3.35
CA ARG A 462 4.09 -46.48 -2.48
C ARG A 462 2.89 -45.57 -2.74
N ALA A 463 1.69 -46.15 -2.77
CA ALA A 463 0.47 -45.40 -3.03
C ALA A 463 0.00 -44.63 -1.79
N LEU A 464 -0.42 -43.38 -1.98
CA LEU A 464 -1.09 -42.55 -0.99
C LEU A 464 -2.41 -43.22 -0.58
N ASN A 465 -2.60 -43.36 0.72
CA ASN A 465 -3.66 -44.14 1.33
C ASN A 465 -4.23 -43.36 2.53
N SER A 466 -5.54 -43.51 2.75
CA SER A 466 -6.18 -43.11 4.00
C SER A 466 -7.03 -44.28 4.50
N HIS A 467 -7.21 -44.38 5.80
CA HIS A 467 -7.87 -45.54 6.41
C HIS A 467 -8.44 -45.14 7.77
N ASP A 468 -9.24 -46.03 8.38
CA ASP A 468 -9.95 -45.73 9.62
C ASP A 468 -9.05 -45.85 10.86
N VAL A 469 -7.96 -45.07 10.87
CA VAL A 469 -7.05 -44.87 11.99
C VAL A 469 -6.99 -43.39 12.27
N ALA A 470 -7.04 -43.01 13.54
CA ALA A 470 -7.01 -41.62 13.95
C ALA A 470 -5.61 -41.00 13.74
N ALA A 471 -5.56 -39.77 13.22
CA ALA A 471 -4.30 -39.07 12.95
C ALA A 471 -3.48 -38.81 14.24
N PRO A 472 -2.14 -38.70 14.13
CA PRO A 472 -1.23 -38.63 15.29
C PRO A 472 -1.53 -37.46 16.23
N VAL A 473 -1.72 -36.24 15.70
CA VAL A 473 -1.90 -35.00 16.48
C VAL A 473 -3.36 -34.56 16.47
N SER A 474 -4.10 -34.90 15.42
CA SER A 474 -5.50 -34.51 15.22
C SER A 474 -6.44 -35.73 15.29
N PRO A 475 -6.77 -36.26 16.48
CA PRO A 475 -7.49 -37.54 16.63
C PRO A 475 -8.89 -37.58 16.00
N GLN A 476 -9.51 -36.43 15.77
CA GLN A 476 -10.80 -36.30 15.09
C GLN A 476 -10.73 -36.54 13.57
N ASN A 477 -9.52 -36.53 13.00
CA ASN A 477 -9.25 -36.73 11.58
C ASN A 477 -8.63 -38.12 11.33
N GLN A 478 -8.70 -38.59 10.09
CA GLN A 478 -8.09 -39.87 9.69
C GLN A 478 -6.63 -39.68 9.28
N GLU A 479 -5.81 -40.67 9.63
CA GLU A 479 -4.39 -40.78 9.28
C GLU A 479 -4.22 -40.98 7.77
N VAL A 480 -3.31 -40.19 7.19
CA VAL A 480 -2.88 -40.35 5.80
C VAL A 480 -1.49 -40.96 5.79
N SER A 481 -1.29 -41.99 4.98
CA SER A 481 -0.08 -42.78 4.93
C SER A 481 0.25 -43.21 3.50
N CYS A 482 1.45 -43.71 3.29
CA CYS A 482 1.80 -44.48 2.10
C CYS A 482 1.67 -45.96 2.44
N TYR A 483 0.79 -46.67 1.72
CA TYR A 483 0.43 -48.05 2.04
C TYR A 483 1.65 -48.98 1.95
N ILE A 484 1.85 -49.79 2.99
CA ILE A 484 2.83 -50.87 3.05
C ILE A 484 2.04 -52.17 3.20
N ASP A 485 2.26 -53.11 2.28
CA ASP A 485 1.66 -54.43 2.39
C ASP A 485 2.44 -55.29 3.40
N TYR A 486 1.95 -55.32 4.64
CA TYR A 486 2.47 -56.21 5.68
C TYR A 486 1.85 -57.61 5.62
N ASN A 487 1.20 -57.99 4.50
CA ASN A 487 0.43 -59.23 4.37
C ASN A 487 -0.71 -59.30 5.41
N VAL A 488 -1.37 -58.16 5.64
CA VAL A 488 -2.48 -57.98 6.58
C VAL A 488 -3.79 -57.99 5.81
N SER A 489 -4.88 -58.48 6.42
CA SER A 489 -6.20 -58.63 5.80
C SER A 489 -6.90 -57.32 5.40
N MET A 490 -6.27 -56.15 5.58
CA MET A 490 -6.85 -54.86 5.21
C MET A 490 -6.34 -54.46 3.81
N PRO A 491 -7.22 -54.43 2.79
CA PRO A 491 -6.81 -54.02 1.46
C PRO A 491 -6.46 -52.52 1.44
N ALA A 492 -5.57 -52.14 0.53
CA ALA A 492 -5.24 -50.74 0.28
C ALA A 492 -6.48 -49.93 -0.12
N GLN A 493 -6.66 -48.77 0.50
CA GLN A 493 -7.68 -47.77 0.18
C GLN A 493 -6.97 -46.55 -0.41
N ASN A 494 -6.53 -46.69 -1.65
CA ASN A 494 -5.60 -45.76 -2.30
C ASN A 494 -6.24 -44.96 -3.46
N LEU A 495 -7.58 -44.92 -3.51
CA LEU A 495 -8.34 -44.26 -4.56
C LEU A 495 -8.76 -42.85 -4.11
N TRP A 496 -8.44 -41.87 -4.96
CA TRP A 496 -8.72 -40.46 -4.72
C TRP A 496 -9.50 -39.89 -5.91
N LYS A 497 -10.60 -39.20 -5.64
CA LYS A 497 -11.37 -38.45 -6.63
C LYS A 497 -10.84 -37.03 -6.70
N VAL A 498 -10.54 -36.56 -7.91
CA VAL A 498 -10.08 -35.19 -8.16
C VAL A 498 -11.28 -34.25 -8.28
N ASP A 499 -11.29 -33.19 -7.48
CA ASP A 499 -12.32 -32.15 -7.51
C ASP A 499 -11.68 -30.78 -7.79
N ILE A 500 -11.83 -30.29 -9.03
CA ILE A 500 -11.31 -28.98 -9.46
C ILE A 500 -12.26 -27.86 -8.99
N ILE A 501 -11.76 -26.97 -8.13
CA ILE A 501 -12.54 -25.91 -7.49
C ILE A 501 -12.77 -24.74 -8.45
N ASN A 502 -11.70 -24.26 -9.09
CA ASN A 502 -11.73 -23.08 -9.95
C ASN A 502 -12.06 -23.40 -11.41
N ARG A 503 -13.01 -24.32 -11.63
CA ARG A 503 -13.43 -24.81 -12.95
C ARG A 503 -13.87 -23.72 -13.93
N GLU A 504 -14.45 -22.63 -13.42
CA GLU A 504 -14.94 -21.52 -14.24
C GLU A 504 -13.78 -20.72 -14.88
N GLN A 505 -12.60 -20.73 -14.24
CA GLN A 505 -11.42 -20.01 -14.71
C GLN A 505 -10.45 -20.94 -15.44
N ALA A 506 -10.23 -22.15 -14.93
CA ALA A 506 -9.22 -23.08 -15.43
C ALA A 506 -9.78 -24.18 -16.35
N GLY A 507 -11.10 -24.34 -16.45
CA GLY A 507 -11.74 -25.42 -17.20
C GLY A 507 -11.87 -26.73 -16.41
N ASN A 508 -12.30 -27.79 -17.10
CA ASN A 508 -12.56 -29.11 -16.52
C ASN A 508 -11.33 -30.04 -16.49
N VAL A 509 -10.26 -29.65 -17.17
CA VAL A 509 -9.00 -30.40 -17.23
C VAL A 509 -8.10 -29.95 -16.09
N TRP A 510 -7.40 -30.90 -15.45
CA TRP A 510 -6.46 -30.57 -14.40
C TRP A 510 -5.17 -30.00 -14.98
N HIS A 511 -4.93 -28.72 -14.73
CA HIS A 511 -3.75 -27.99 -15.19
C HIS A 511 -2.78 -27.67 -14.06
N THR A 512 -1.48 -27.65 -14.40
CA THR A 512 -0.41 -27.19 -13.50
C THR A 512 -0.52 -25.71 -13.19
N ILE A 513 -0.24 -25.29 -11.96
CA ILE A 513 -0.26 -23.91 -11.43
C ILE A 513 -1.65 -23.26 -11.42
N GLN A 514 -2.43 -23.41 -12.49
CA GLN A 514 -3.71 -22.76 -12.70
C GLN A 514 -4.84 -23.42 -11.94
N SER A 515 -4.92 -24.76 -11.92
CA SER A 515 -6.01 -25.47 -11.26
C SER A 515 -5.76 -25.60 -9.76
N GLN A 516 -6.79 -25.27 -8.99
CA GLN A 516 -6.90 -25.57 -7.56
C GLN A 516 -7.77 -26.80 -7.39
N VAL A 517 -7.26 -27.81 -6.69
CA VAL A 517 -7.93 -29.11 -6.56
C VAL A 517 -8.09 -29.54 -5.11
N ARG A 518 -9.17 -30.29 -4.85
CA ARG A 518 -9.34 -31.11 -3.66
C ARG A 518 -9.19 -32.57 -4.05
N LEU A 519 -8.51 -33.32 -3.19
CA LEU A 519 -8.34 -34.76 -3.34
C LEU A 519 -9.26 -35.45 -2.33
N VAL A 520 -10.33 -36.07 -2.82
CA VAL A 520 -11.35 -36.70 -1.98
C VAL A 520 -11.12 -38.20 -1.95
N HIS A 521 -10.86 -38.75 -0.77
CA HIS A 521 -10.68 -40.18 -0.58
C HIS A 521 -11.99 -40.92 -0.89
N VAL A 522 -11.96 -41.91 -1.79
CA VAL A 522 -13.19 -42.55 -2.30
C VAL A 522 -13.90 -43.36 -1.22
N ASN A 523 -13.16 -44.12 -0.41
CA ASN A 523 -13.74 -45.02 0.58
C ASN A 523 -14.37 -44.29 1.76
N SER A 524 -13.75 -43.19 2.24
CA SER A 524 -14.25 -42.43 3.39
C SER A 524 -14.97 -41.13 3.02
N SER A 525 -14.96 -40.73 1.75
CA SER A 525 -15.50 -39.45 1.25
C SER A 525 -14.93 -38.21 1.96
N GLN A 526 -13.71 -38.32 2.50
CA GLN A 526 -13.01 -37.23 3.22
C GLN A 526 -11.96 -36.57 2.33
N ALA A 527 -11.75 -35.27 2.49
CA ALA A 527 -10.78 -34.51 1.70
C ALA A 527 -9.40 -34.49 2.35
N LEU A 528 -8.33 -34.58 1.55
CA LEU A 528 -6.95 -34.41 2.00
C LEU A 528 -6.73 -32.98 2.51
N LYS A 529 -6.28 -32.87 3.76
CA LYS A 529 -6.17 -31.61 4.51
C LYS A 529 -4.77 -31.41 5.07
N PHE A 530 -4.29 -30.18 4.97
CA PHE A 530 -3.16 -29.70 5.76
C PHE A 530 -3.66 -29.11 7.10
N THR A 531 -3.15 -29.58 8.23
CA THR A 531 -3.67 -29.16 9.56
C THR A 531 -3.00 -27.93 10.14
N GLY A 532 -1.84 -27.52 9.62
CA GLY A 532 -0.96 -26.52 10.23
C GLY A 532 -0.20 -26.99 11.48
N ARG A 533 -0.52 -28.16 12.03
CA ARG A 533 0.15 -28.70 13.23
C ARG A 533 1.43 -29.43 12.87
N GLN A 534 2.39 -29.45 13.78
CA GLN A 534 3.65 -30.16 13.62
C GLN A 534 3.59 -31.54 14.26
N LEU A 535 4.16 -32.53 13.57
CA LEU A 535 4.42 -33.85 14.12
C LEU A 535 5.55 -33.77 15.16
N PRO A 536 5.60 -34.68 16.14
CA PRO A 536 6.71 -34.76 17.08
C PRO A 536 8.04 -35.15 16.41
N ASP A 537 9.10 -35.30 17.22
CA ASP A 537 10.46 -35.60 16.74
C ASP A 537 10.56 -36.83 15.82
N TRP A 538 9.72 -37.86 16.03
CA TRP A 538 9.68 -39.04 15.16
C TRP A 538 9.21 -38.75 13.72
N GLY A 539 8.53 -37.62 13.51
CA GLY A 539 8.10 -37.09 12.22
C GLY A 539 8.92 -35.87 11.79
N PHE A 540 10.13 -35.70 12.35
CA PHE A 540 11.10 -34.66 12.01
C PHE A 540 10.57 -33.22 12.15
N ASN A 541 9.59 -32.98 13.02
CA ASN A 541 8.93 -31.68 13.17
C ASN A 541 8.32 -31.14 11.86
N GLN A 542 8.01 -32.03 10.92
CA GLN A 542 7.26 -31.73 9.70
C GLN A 542 5.77 -31.56 10.03
N HIS A 543 4.97 -31.05 9.10
CA HIS A 543 3.57 -30.78 9.37
C HIS A 543 2.67 -32.00 9.10
N GLU A 544 1.58 -32.11 9.85
CA GLU A 544 0.62 -33.19 9.78
C GLU A 544 -0.35 -33.01 8.60
N VAL A 545 -0.46 -34.06 7.78
CA VAL A 545 -1.46 -34.22 6.71
C VAL A 545 -2.48 -35.27 7.13
N VAL A 546 -3.76 -34.97 6.96
CA VAL A 546 -4.88 -35.82 7.39
C VAL A 546 -5.98 -35.85 6.35
N THR A 547 -7.02 -36.66 6.54
CA THR A 547 -8.30 -36.43 5.85
C THR A 547 -9.37 -35.88 6.79
N ASP A 548 -10.22 -35.01 6.26
CA ASP A 548 -11.28 -34.34 7.00
C ASP A 548 -12.66 -34.59 6.37
N ARG A 549 -13.69 -34.68 7.22
CA ARG A 549 -15.09 -34.81 6.80
C ARG A 549 -15.63 -33.50 6.24
N VAL A 550 -15.12 -32.37 6.74
CA VAL A 550 -15.43 -31.05 6.17
C VAL A 550 -14.60 -30.89 4.91
N THR A 551 -15.21 -31.12 3.76
CA THR A 551 -14.49 -31.09 2.47
C THR A 551 -14.32 -29.67 1.93
N GLU A 552 -15.25 -28.76 2.23
CA GLU A 552 -15.24 -27.35 1.83
C GLU A 552 -14.53 -26.49 2.86
N GLN A 553 -13.20 -26.35 2.70
CA GLN A 553 -12.35 -25.48 3.52
C GLN A 553 -11.08 -25.11 2.76
N ASP A 554 -10.44 -24.00 3.14
CA ASP A 554 -9.22 -23.53 2.46
C ASP A 554 -8.02 -24.48 2.64
N ASP A 555 -8.00 -25.21 3.76
CA ASP A 555 -6.96 -26.17 4.15
C ASP A 555 -6.93 -27.48 3.33
N THR A 556 -7.97 -27.72 2.51
CA THR A 556 -8.06 -28.89 1.63
C THR A 556 -7.68 -28.58 0.19
N VAL A 557 -7.25 -27.34 -0.10
CA VAL A 557 -6.97 -26.89 -1.45
C VAL A 557 -5.49 -27.07 -1.79
N TRP A 558 -5.24 -27.91 -2.79
CA TRP A 558 -3.91 -28.22 -3.30
C TRP A 558 -3.74 -27.67 -4.71
N ASN A 559 -2.50 -27.31 -5.04
CA ASN A 559 -2.11 -26.91 -6.39
C ASN A 559 -0.90 -27.73 -6.84
N VAL A 560 -0.85 -28.02 -8.14
CA VAL A 560 0.33 -28.65 -8.74
C VAL A 560 1.33 -27.57 -9.07
N GLU A 561 2.50 -27.64 -8.45
CA GLU A 561 3.54 -26.64 -8.63
C GLU A 561 4.48 -27.02 -9.78
N GLU A 562 5.11 -28.19 -9.67
CA GLU A 562 6.02 -28.74 -10.67
C GLU A 562 5.42 -29.97 -11.34
N HIS A 563 5.68 -30.15 -12.63
CA HIS A 563 5.14 -31.26 -13.41
C HIS A 563 6.11 -31.74 -14.50
N ARG A 564 6.18 -33.06 -14.70
CA ARG A 564 6.94 -33.72 -15.77
C ARG A 564 6.20 -34.96 -16.24
N TYR A 565 6.40 -35.35 -17.51
CA TYR A 565 5.89 -36.62 -18.02
C TYR A 565 6.91 -37.75 -17.80
N THR A 566 6.45 -38.88 -17.26
CA THR A 566 7.28 -40.08 -17.12
C THR A 566 7.56 -40.68 -18.50
N LYS A 567 8.85 -40.85 -18.85
CA LYS A 567 9.30 -41.40 -20.14
C LYS A 567 9.74 -42.86 -20.06
N SER A 568 10.31 -43.28 -18.93
CA SER A 568 10.86 -44.62 -18.70
C SER A 568 9.95 -45.46 -17.80
N GLU A 569 9.83 -46.76 -18.10
CA GLU A 569 9.10 -47.73 -17.24
C GLU A 569 9.95 -48.19 -16.05
N ASP A 570 11.29 -48.22 -16.21
CA ASP A 570 12.23 -48.74 -15.22
C ASP A 570 12.33 -47.85 -13.98
N GLU A 571 12.03 -48.42 -12.80
CA GLU A 571 12.04 -47.71 -11.51
C GLU A 571 13.39 -47.06 -11.18
N LYS A 572 14.50 -47.77 -11.41
CA LYS A 572 15.85 -47.25 -11.16
C LYS A 572 16.24 -46.11 -12.09
N GLU A 573 15.72 -46.10 -13.31
CA GLU A 573 15.97 -45.01 -14.27
C GLU A 573 15.13 -43.79 -13.91
N ARG A 574 13.86 -43.98 -13.52
CA ARG A 574 12.99 -42.91 -12.98
C ARG A 574 13.60 -42.25 -11.74
N GLU A 575 14.11 -43.03 -10.79
CA GLU A 575 14.81 -42.49 -9.61
C GLU A 575 16.03 -41.65 -10.00
N ARG A 576 16.83 -42.12 -10.98
CA ARG A 576 18.00 -41.37 -11.46
C ARG A 576 17.61 -40.09 -12.19
N GLU A 577 16.55 -40.12 -13.01
CA GLU A 577 16.02 -38.93 -13.68
C GLU A 577 15.50 -37.89 -12.67
N LEU A 578 14.82 -38.35 -11.61
CA LEU A 578 14.33 -37.49 -10.53
C LEU A 578 15.48 -36.81 -9.76
N VAL A 579 16.58 -37.52 -9.55
CA VAL A 579 17.77 -37.00 -8.85
C VAL A 579 18.62 -36.08 -9.75
N ASN A 580 18.73 -36.37 -11.05
CA ASN A 580 19.64 -35.67 -11.97
C ASN A 580 19.04 -34.47 -12.71
N ALA A 581 17.74 -34.20 -12.57
CA ALA A 581 17.09 -33.13 -13.31
C ALA A 581 17.44 -31.74 -12.76
N GLU A 582 18.57 -31.20 -13.24
CA GLU A 582 18.91 -29.78 -13.16
C GLU A 582 17.91 -28.95 -13.98
N MET A 583 17.42 -27.86 -13.38
CA MET A 583 16.28 -27.07 -13.85
C MET A 583 16.75 -25.93 -14.77
N ILE A 584 16.30 -25.90 -16.03
CA ILE A 584 16.62 -24.82 -16.99
C ILE A 584 15.31 -24.25 -17.60
N PRO A 585 15.03 -22.93 -17.46
CA PRO A 585 13.79 -22.27 -17.92
C PRO A 585 13.80 -21.64 -19.33
N LEU A 586 12.60 -21.53 -19.98
CA LEU A 586 12.42 -20.86 -21.29
C LEU A 586 11.21 -19.87 -21.54
N HIS A 587 10.19 -19.61 -20.68
CA HIS A 587 9.29 -18.41 -20.89
C HIS A 587 8.40 -17.93 -19.69
N GLU A 588 8.15 -16.62 -19.54
CA GLU A 588 7.45 -15.96 -18.42
C GLU A 588 5.92 -16.24 -18.25
N THR A 589 5.46 -16.48 -17.01
CA THR A 589 4.05 -16.41 -16.59
C THR A 589 3.73 -15.04 -15.99
N SER A 590 2.76 -14.32 -16.55
CA SER A 590 2.38 -12.97 -16.08
C SER A 590 1.10 -12.99 -15.24
N LEU A 591 1.15 -12.50 -14.00
CA LEU A 591 -0.03 -12.19 -13.19
C LEU A 591 -0.43 -10.72 -13.30
N SER A 592 -1.72 -10.45 -13.18
CA SER A 592 -2.24 -9.07 -13.13
C SER A 592 -1.80 -8.33 -11.86
N PHE A 593 -1.73 -7.00 -11.94
CA PHE A 593 -1.46 -6.16 -10.76
C PHE A 593 -2.48 -6.41 -9.63
N TRP A 594 -3.77 -6.51 -9.96
CA TRP A 594 -4.83 -6.68 -8.96
C TRP A 594 -4.71 -8.02 -8.21
N SER A 595 -4.38 -9.10 -8.91
CA SER A 595 -4.14 -10.41 -8.29
C SER A 595 -2.96 -10.33 -7.32
N LYS A 596 -1.83 -9.74 -7.74
CA LYS A 596 -0.66 -9.54 -6.88
C LYS A 596 -0.97 -8.64 -5.68
N PHE A 597 -1.70 -7.55 -5.91
CA PHE A 597 -2.05 -6.57 -4.89
C PHE A 597 -2.97 -7.18 -3.82
N ILE A 598 -4.07 -7.84 -4.21
CA ILE A 598 -5.02 -8.44 -3.27
C ILE A 598 -4.33 -9.50 -2.42
N GLU A 599 -3.52 -10.37 -3.05
CA GLU A 599 -2.78 -11.40 -2.31
C GLU A 599 -1.81 -10.79 -1.29
N LEU A 600 -1.06 -9.77 -1.70
CA LEU A 600 -0.13 -9.05 -0.82
C LEU A 600 -0.89 -8.39 0.34
N GLN A 601 -1.98 -7.66 0.08
CA GLN A 601 -2.79 -6.98 1.10
C GLN A 601 -3.39 -7.95 2.11
N TYR A 602 -3.95 -9.07 1.63
CA TYR A 602 -4.49 -10.12 2.48
C TYR A 602 -3.42 -10.63 3.45
N LYS A 603 -2.21 -10.91 2.94
CA LYS A 603 -1.09 -11.37 3.76
C LYS A 603 -0.61 -10.31 4.74
N MET A 604 -0.54 -9.04 4.34
CA MET A 604 -0.14 -7.95 5.23
C MET A 604 -1.10 -7.76 6.41
N LEU A 605 -2.41 -7.93 6.19
CA LEU A 605 -3.44 -7.74 7.23
C LEU A 605 -3.66 -8.98 8.11
N VAL A 606 -3.58 -10.19 7.55
CA VAL A 606 -3.90 -11.45 8.26
C VAL A 606 -2.67 -12.09 8.90
N SER A 607 -1.49 -12.03 8.27
CA SER A 607 -0.26 -12.66 8.78
C SER A 607 0.25 -12.05 10.08
N HIS A 608 -0.31 -10.92 10.52
CA HIS A 608 0.11 -10.20 11.72
C HIS A 608 -0.16 -10.97 13.03
N GLN A 609 -0.96 -12.04 13.00
CA GLN A 609 -1.41 -12.73 14.21
C GLN A 609 -0.50 -13.86 14.70
N GLU A 610 0.47 -14.35 13.91
CA GLU A 610 1.19 -15.59 14.27
C GLU A 610 2.57 -15.41 14.93
N ASN A 611 3.14 -14.20 14.99
CA ASN A 611 4.53 -14.00 15.46
C ASN A 611 4.75 -12.79 16.38
N VAL A 612 3.88 -12.56 17.37
CA VAL A 612 4.22 -11.64 18.47
C VAL A 612 5.17 -12.36 19.43
N GLN A 613 6.45 -12.46 19.04
CA GLN A 613 7.49 -12.87 19.98
C GLN A 613 7.77 -11.70 20.92
N ASN A 614 7.55 -11.92 22.22
CA ASN A 614 7.86 -10.93 23.25
C ASN A 614 9.37 -10.63 23.23
N HIS A 615 9.74 -9.46 22.72
CA HIS A 615 11.11 -9.00 22.70
C HIS A 615 11.50 -8.43 24.07
N MET A 616 12.75 -8.60 24.50
CA MET A 616 13.22 -8.11 25.81
C MET A 616 13.04 -6.59 26.00
N TYR A 617 12.95 -5.82 24.92
CA TYR A 617 12.70 -4.37 24.96
C TYR A 617 11.25 -3.99 24.57
N SER A 618 10.31 -4.95 24.51
CA SER A 618 8.90 -4.62 24.34
C SER A 618 8.36 -3.87 25.57
N SER A 619 7.45 -2.93 25.35
CA SER A 619 6.82 -2.11 26.37
C SER A 619 5.30 -2.08 26.17
N ASP A 620 4.55 -1.93 27.25
CA ASP A 620 3.11 -1.86 27.19
C ASP A 620 2.58 -0.43 27.00
N PRO A 621 1.40 -0.23 26.37
CA PRO A 621 0.91 1.12 26.05
C PRO A 621 0.75 2.09 27.22
N TRP A 622 0.47 1.59 28.43
CA TRP A 622 0.35 2.43 29.64
C TRP A 622 1.70 2.89 30.19
N GLU A 623 2.81 2.26 29.77
CA GLU A 623 4.16 2.63 30.20
C GLU A 623 4.67 3.88 29.46
N TRP A 624 4.13 4.17 28.28
CA TRP A 624 4.60 5.23 27.38
C TRP A 624 4.42 6.65 27.96
N PRO A 625 3.24 7.04 28.49
CA PRO A 625 3.05 8.40 29.01
C PRO A 625 3.90 8.71 30.25
N MET A 626 4.24 7.67 31.03
CA MET A 626 5.05 7.78 32.24
C MET A 626 6.54 7.53 32.01
N MET A 627 6.94 7.17 30.79
CA MET A 627 8.32 6.86 30.40
C MET A 627 9.02 5.87 31.34
N THR A 628 8.27 4.90 31.87
CA THR A 628 8.78 3.94 32.88
C THR A 628 9.82 2.98 32.30
N ARG A 629 9.77 2.74 30.99
CA ARG A 629 10.67 1.85 30.26
C ARG A 629 11.15 2.51 28.97
N GLY A 630 12.44 2.37 28.68
CA GLY A 630 13.07 2.84 27.45
C GLY A 630 13.48 1.72 26.50
N ILE A 631 13.79 2.08 25.26
CA ILE A 631 14.26 1.16 24.22
C ILE A 631 15.74 1.43 23.98
N ALA A 632 16.54 0.36 23.92
CA ALA A 632 17.96 0.45 23.63
C ALA A 632 18.20 0.42 22.10
N TYR A 633 18.82 1.47 21.57
CA TYR A 633 19.06 1.61 20.14
C TYR A 633 20.37 0.94 19.70
N TRP A 634 21.42 1.11 20.51
CA TRP A 634 22.74 0.53 20.28
C TRP A 634 23.57 0.60 21.56
N VAL A 635 24.48 -0.37 21.72
CA VAL A 635 25.44 -0.45 22.83
C VAL A 635 26.83 -0.66 22.22
N SER A 636 27.76 0.26 22.50
CA SER A 636 29.17 0.08 22.15
C SER A 636 29.88 -0.84 23.13
N SER A 637 30.93 -1.53 22.67
CA SER A 637 31.79 -2.36 23.51
C SER A 637 32.90 -1.56 24.21
N ASP A 638 33.32 -0.42 23.63
CA ASP A 638 34.60 0.22 23.96
C ASP A 638 34.52 1.51 24.79
N ASP A 639 33.35 1.91 25.30
CA ASP A 639 33.27 3.07 26.20
C ASP A 639 32.09 2.98 27.17
N ASN A 640 32.35 3.30 28.45
CA ASN A 640 31.35 3.48 29.52
C ASN A 640 30.30 4.58 29.23
N VAL A 641 30.39 5.27 28.07
CA VAL A 641 29.56 6.44 27.70
C VAL A 641 28.54 6.14 26.60
N SER A 642 28.61 5.02 25.88
CA SER A 642 27.75 4.81 24.69
C SER A 642 26.66 3.76 24.89
N LYS A 643 25.77 4.00 25.86
CA LYS A 643 24.41 3.46 25.84
C LYS A 643 23.50 4.56 25.32
N ILE A 644 23.10 4.48 24.04
CA ILE A 644 22.02 5.32 23.54
C ILE A 644 20.71 4.65 23.96
N LEU A 645 20.35 4.88 25.23
CA LEU A 645 19.03 4.61 25.80
C LEU A 645 18.21 5.89 25.59
N TYR A 646 17.41 5.92 24.52
CA TYR A 646 16.36 6.92 24.42
C TYR A 646 15.01 6.22 24.50
N THR A 647 14.25 6.64 25.50
CA THR A 647 12.81 6.42 25.63
C THR A 647 12.12 6.98 24.40
N SER A 648 11.75 6.14 23.44
CA SER A 648 10.80 6.54 22.40
C SER A 648 9.45 5.89 22.68
N CYS A 649 8.37 6.68 22.64
CA CYS A 649 7.04 6.14 22.39
C CYS A 649 7.07 5.41 21.04
N CYS A 650 6.68 4.14 21.03
CA CYS A 650 6.39 3.38 19.82
C CYS A 650 5.13 3.90 19.11
#